data_AF-A0A955SQV5-F1
#
_entry.id   AF-A0A955SQV5-F1
#
_cell.length_a   1.000
_cell.length_b   1.000
_cell.length_c   1.000
_cell.angle_alpha   90.00
_cell.angle_beta   90.00
_cell.angle_gamma   90.00
#
_symmetry.space_group_name_H-M   'P 1'
#
loop_
_entity.id
_entity.type
_entity.pdbx_description
1 polymer ?
#
loop_
_entity_poly.entity_id
_entity_poly.type
_entity_poly.pdbx_seq_one_letter_code
_entity_poly.pdbx_strand_id
1 'polypeptide(L)'
;KPLELEVLPRGKVTVPGDGIEQPRVEMKPDFAVTYEPTEKPTSGTAQISDLIRMGIYWAPRVTAPGEWGLGAVETHSLDDPRAVYLEYIRHDLIYGTSFIAYDRFEHFGYRFQWGRYPDYGAGGLLNVPPENAPYDMRFLHLNATWILALATYVQATGDLSILDSKHAYWVGTDGEEPQPLVGKKAEGRAYLLPAGDVRLDKKAPEKVHTLGQSFKAEKSFKRVEVRLGTEGTKEDASGRIWFSKSPDGDPIAERDFTLPKGSPIQTVSLELEETFEPGMYFVGIQDHDSGKRYFGPGIYWVADLDSKEDAPPAMSGPFQGDLHDRMKLLFDYLYEHTGVKRENLSHYQDDREYNVPQQKSGRVDSMQNSFWECLGGGYDAFAALWYNAACTAMADIATRLGDTEDAKRYQDLRVLADDAYNQKFWTTVEENEKTFSRYTGAIDWDGKSWDFGFTYYNLEAADRGIASPTQARDILWWLDRGQWTRDNQTWNDHIYSIWDIAAPFNTINNETWIGITGTLPYMHVLTNGGTRMDIAARDLTVRAKYLSIDNMHERMKRVLGRFSSPDRLTGGRTYDDPGGRGRWHFGTPNEDRADIEGFREIFPQNGVLATAIVRAYLGWEYDGEGLKLRPRVPSDFSEYTFEDIGYSGALL
;
A
#
# COMPACT_ATOMS: atom_id res chain seq x y z
N LYS A 1 -19.69 29.06 -13.47
CA LYS A 1 -19.14 28.22 -12.38
C LYS A 1 -19.16 26.78 -12.88
N PRO A 2 -18.09 26.00 -12.70
CA PRO A 2 -18.15 24.58 -13.03
C PRO A 2 -19.30 23.93 -12.24
N LEU A 3 -20.00 22.99 -12.88
CA LEU A 3 -21.00 22.17 -12.23
C LEU A 3 -20.28 21.29 -11.19
N GLU A 4 -20.74 21.32 -9.95
CA GLU A 4 -20.32 20.39 -8.91
C GLU A 4 -21.55 19.59 -8.50
N LEU A 5 -21.43 18.27 -8.54
CA LEU A 5 -22.47 17.33 -8.13
C LEU A 5 -21.97 16.60 -6.89
N GLU A 6 -22.75 16.66 -5.82
CA GLU A 6 -22.51 15.85 -4.63
C GLU A 6 -23.36 14.59 -4.72
N VAL A 7 -22.71 13.44 -4.77
CA VAL A 7 -23.35 12.14 -4.73
C VAL A 7 -23.33 11.66 -3.29
N LEU A 8 -24.45 11.86 -2.60
CA LEU A 8 -24.58 11.43 -1.22
C LEU A 8 -24.50 9.89 -1.13
N PRO A 9 -23.76 9.33 -0.16
CA PRO A 9 -23.69 7.89 0.06
C PRO A 9 -25.09 7.33 0.31
N ARG A 10 -25.61 6.51 -0.62
CA ARG A 10 -26.90 5.84 -0.47
C ARG A 10 -26.74 4.63 0.42
N GLY A 11 -26.84 4.81 1.72
CA GLY A 11 -26.62 3.73 2.69
C GLY A 11 -27.57 2.51 2.65
N LYS A 12 -28.44 2.29 1.64
CA LYS A 12 -29.47 1.22 1.70
C LYS A 12 -29.98 0.60 0.38
N VAL A 13 -29.54 1.01 -0.81
CA VAL A 13 -30.04 0.39 -2.06
C VAL A 13 -28.99 -0.58 -2.57
N THR A 14 -29.07 -1.83 -2.12
CA THR A 14 -28.28 -2.92 -2.68
C THR A 14 -28.67 -3.12 -4.14
N VAL A 15 -27.67 -3.21 -5.02
CA VAL A 15 -27.88 -3.56 -6.43
C VAL A 15 -28.57 -4.93 -6.50
N PRO A 16 -29.77 -5.06 -7.11
CA PRO A 16 -30.52 -6.32 -7.11
C PRO A 16 -29.92 -7.35 -8.07
N GLY A 17 -30.02 -8.63 -7.69
CA GLY A 17 -29.57 -9.77 -8.51
C GLY A 17 -28.06 -10.05 -8.42
N ASP A 18 -27.63 -11.16 -9.01
CA ASP A 18 -26.26 -11.71 -8.84
C ASP A 18 -25.30 -11.37 -10.01
N GLY A 19 -25.80 -10.73 -11.07
CA GLY A 19 -25.01 -10.44 -12.26
C GLY A 19 -24.15 -9.19 -12.08
N ILE A 20 -22.83 -9.30 -12.23
CA ILE A 20 -21.89 -8.17 -12.17
C ILE A 20 -21.99 -7.35 -13.46
N GLU A 21 -22.23 -6.05 -13.35
CA GLU A 21 -22.12 -5.12 -14.47
C GLU A 21 -20.69 -4.60 -14.59
N GLN A 22 -20.25 -4.37 -15.83
CA GLN A 22 -18.93 -3.79 -16.11
C GLN A 22 -19.11 -2.33 -16.49
N PRO A 23 -18.26 -1.42 -16.01
CA PRO A 23 -18.26 -0.03 -16.45
C PRO A 23 -18.31 0.10 -17.97
N ARG A 24 -19.25 0.92 -18.45
CA ARG A 24 -19.43 1.23 -19.87
C ARG A 24 -19.14 2.69 -20.12
N VAL A 25 -18.62 2.97 -21.31
CA VAL A 25 -18.28 4.32 -21.75
C VAL A 25 -18.82 4.56 -23.15
N GLU A 26 -19.33 5.76 -23.39
CA GLU A 26 -19.71 6.25 -24.71
C GLU A 26 -19.22 7.69 -24.87
N MET A 27 -18.46 7.98 -25.94
CA MET A 27 -18.02 9.33 -26.29
C MET A 27 -18.72 9.77 -27.57
N LYS A 28 -19.26 11.00 -27.62
CA LYS A 28 -20.01 11.51 -28.76
C LYS A 28 -19.56 12.92 -29.18
N PRO A 29 -19.22 13.14 -30.46
CA PRO A 29 -18.98 12.10 -31.46
C PRO A 29 -17.86 11.15 -31.03
N ASP A 30 -17.88 9.93 -31.55
CA ASP A 30 -16.73 9.04 -31.39
C ASP A 30 -15.50 9.63 -32.11
N PHE A 31 -14.31 9.28 -31.67
CA PHE A 31 -13.05 9.78 -32.21
C PHE A 31 -12.17 8.63 -32.68
N ALA A 32 -11.32 8.91 -33.68
CA ALA A 32 -10.40 7.91 -34.20
C ALA A 32 -9.12 7.87 -33.34
N VAL A 33 -8.71 6.66 -32.97
CA VAL A 33 -7.39 6.37 -32.42
C VAL A 33 -6.59 5.68 -33.51
N THR A 34 -5.42 6.22 -33.86
CA THR A 34 -4.56 5.63 -34.91
C THR A 34 -3.35 4.97 -34.27
N TYR A 35 -3.13 3.69 -34.59
CA TYR A 35 -1.89 2.99 -34.23
C TYR A 35 -0.85 3.19 -35.34
N GLU A 36 0.22 3.94 -35.06
CA GLU A 36 1.20 4.43 -36.04
C GLU A 36 1.73 3.33 -36.99
N PRO A 37 2.23 2.17 -36.54
CA PRO A 37 2.67 1.08 -37.44
C PRO A 37 1.62 0.47 -38.36
N THR A 38 0.32 0.62 -38.09
CA THR A 38 -0.73 0.13 -39.01
C THR A 38 -1.45 1.25 -39.75
N GLU A 39 -1.39 2.48 -39.22
CA GLU A 39 -2.17 3.65 -39.63
C GLU A 39 -3.69 3.41 -39.70
N LYS A 40 -4.19 2.30 -39.13
CA LYS A 40 -5.61 1.96 -39.14
C LYS A 40 -6.30 2.65 -37.97
N PRO A 41 -7.36 3.45 -38.23
CA PRO A 41 -8.13 4.05 -37.16
C PRO A 41 -9.01 3.00 -36.48
N THR A 42 -9.04 3.03 -35.15
CA THR A 42 -9.99 2.32 -34.29
C THR A 42 -10.88 3.32 -33.56
N SER A 43 -12.04 2.84 -33.08
CA SER A 43 -12.96 3.65 -32.27
C SER A 43 -12.32 3.97 -30.91
N GLY A 44 -12.24 5.24 -30.57
CA GLY A 44 -11.75 5.70 -29.27
C GLY A 44 -12.64 5.22 -28.13
N THR A 45 -13.95 5.25 -28.32
CA THR A 45 -14.92 4.68 -27.36
C THR A 45 -14.66 3.19 -27.10
N ALA A 46 -14.45 2.41 -28.17
CA ALA A 46 -14.13 0.99 -28.03
C ALA A 46 -12.80 0.77 -27.31
N GLN A 47 -11.77 1.55 -27.65
CA GLN A 47 -10.45 1.44 -27.01
C GLN A 47 -10.48 1.79 -25.52
N ILE A 48 -11.22 2.83 -25.11
CA ILE A 48 -11.40 3.14 -23.69
C ILE A 48 -12.16 2.01 -23.00
N SER A 49 -13.22 1.48 -23.62
CA SER A 49 -13.98 0.35 -23.07
C SER A 49 -13.09 -0.88 -22.85
N ASP A 50 -12.24 -1.20 -23.82
CA ASP A 50 -11.32 -2.35 -23.74
C ASP A 50 -10.27 -2.14 -22.64
N LEU A 51 -9.71 -0.94 -22.53
CA LEU A 51 -8.76 -0.60 -21.48
C LEU A 51 -9.40 -0.71 -20.09
N ILE A 52 -10.59 -0.14 -19.90
CA ILE A 52 -11.32 -0.20 -18.63
C ILE A 52 -11.59 -1.65 -18.22
N ARG A 53 -12.12 -2.45 -19.14
CA ARG A 53 -12.37 -3.89 -18.90
C ARG A 53 -11.09 -4.60 -18.52
N MET A 54 -9.99 -4.38 -19.25
CA MET A 54 -8.73 -5.06 -18.97
C MET A 54 -8.15 -4.67 -17.60
N GLY A 55 -8.29 -3.40 -17.19
CA GLY A 55 -7.86 -2.95 -15.86
C GLY A 55 -8.66 -3.57 -14.72
N ILE A 56 -9.99 -3.64 -14.85
CA ILE A 56 -10.88 -4.19 -13.82
C ILE A 56 -10.74 -5.72 -13.70
N TYR A 57 -10.50 -6.43 -14.80
CA TYR A 57 -10.24 -7.87 -14.75
C TYR A 57 -8.88 -8.22 -14.13
N TRP A 58 -8.03 -7.23 -13.84
CA TRP A 58 -6.73 -7.50 -13.26
C TRP A 58 -6.87 -7.94 -11.80
N ALA A 59 -6.35 -9.14 -11.51
CA ALA A 59 -6.77 -9.89 -10.32
C ALA A 59 -6.14 -9.37 -9.01
N PRO A 60 -6.91 -9.19 -7.92
CA PRO A 60 -6.42 -8.71 -6.64
C PRO A 60 -5.72 -9.79 -5.79
N ARG A 61 -5.42 -10.99 -6.32
CA ARG A 61 -4.74 -12.04 -5.52
C ARG A 61 -3.31 -11.68 -5.12
N VAL A 62 -2.82 -10.51 -5.53
CA VAL A 62 -1.56 -9.89 -5.10
C VAL A 62 -1.89 -8.62 -4.30
N THR A 63 -2.59 -8.79 -3.19
CA THR A 63 -2.86 -7.79 -2.15
C THR A 63 -1.77 -7.85 -1.09
N ALA A 64 -0.53 -7.56 -1.49
CA ALA A 64 0.48 -7.36 -0.46
C ALA A 64 0.23 -6.01 0.25
N PRO A 65 0.55 -5.91 1.55
CA PRO A 65 0.68 -4.63 2.24
C PRO A 65 1.46 -3.57 1.43
N GLY A 66 1.14 -2.31 1.66
CA GLY A 66 1.82 -1.18 1.02
C GLY A 66 1.14 -0.66 -0.24
N GLU A 67 1.95 -0.24 -1.19
CA GLU A 67 1.51 0.32 -2.46
C GLU A 67 0.75 -0.69 -3.32
N TRP A 68 0.96 -2.01 -3.15
CA TRP A 68 0.21 -3.05 -3.85
C TRP A 68 -1.23 -3.13 -3.37
N GLY A 69 -1.44 -3.16 -2.06
CA GLY A 69 -2.77 -3.09 -1.46
C GLY A 69 -3.49 -1.79 -1.85
N LEU A 70 -2.79 -0.65 -1.82
CA LEU A 70 -3.35 0.61 -2.28
C LEU A 70 -3.74 0.58 -3.77
N GLY A 71 -2.84 0.08 -4.62
CA GLY A 71 -3.12 -0.09 -6.06
C GLY A 71 -4.33 -1.00 -6.32
N ALA A 72 -4.50 -2.07 -5.54
CA ALA A 72 -5.68 -2.95 -5.63
C ALA A 72 -6.96 -2.20 -5.28
N VAL A 73 -6.95 -1.44 -4.18
CA VAL A 73 -8.10 -0.61 -3.80
C VAL A 73 -8.41 0.43 -4.88
N GLU A 74 -7.40 1.12 -5.41
CA GLU A 74 -7.60 2.16 -6.43
C GLU A 74 -8.10 1.58 -7.77
N THR A 75 -7.61 0.40 -8.17
CA THR A 75 -8.05 -0.32 -9.37
C THR A 75 -9.50 -0.77 -9.29
N HIS A 76 -9.93 -1.26 -8.13
CA HIS A 76 -11.28 -1.78 -7.93
C HIS A 76 -12.23 -0.75 -7.30
N SER A 77 -11.82 0.52 -7.20
CA SER A 77 -12.61 1.57 -6.55
C SER A 77 -13.91 1.93 -7.28
N LEU A 78 -14.10 1.44 -8.52
CA LEU A 78 -15.26 1.68 -9.37
C LEU A 78 -16.01 0.38 -9.72
N ASP A 79 -15.63 -0.74 -9.11
CA ASP A 79 -16.24 -2.04 -9.38
C ASP A 79 -17.68 -2.08 -8.88
N ASP A 80 -18.52 -2.85 -9.57
CA ASP A 80 -19.84 -3.21 -9.08
C ASP A 80 -19.76 -3.67 -7.61
N PRO A 81 -20.61 -3.16 -6.71
CA PRO A 81 -20.62 -3.55 -5.30
C PRO A 81 -20.74 -5.06 -5.05
N ARG A 82 -21.22 -5.83 -6.03
CA ARG A 82 -21.34 -7.30 -5.99
C ARG A 82 -20.08 -8.02 -6.48
N ALA A 83 -19.06 -7.30 -6.94
CA ALA A 83 -17.83 -7.88 -7.42
C ALA A 83 -17.09 -8.59 -6.27
N VAL A 84 -16.75 -9.86 -6.49
CA VAL A 84 -15.97 -10.67 -5.53
C VAL A 84 -14.61 -10.05 -5.20
N TYR A 85 -14.09 -9.18 -6.07
CA TYR A 85 -12.84 -8.47 -5.84
C TYR A 85 -12.91 -7.51 -4.65
N LEU A 86 -14.04 -6.84 -4.43
CA LEU A 86 -14.24 -5.99 -3.25
C LEU A 86 -14.24 -6.80 -1.96
N GLU A 87 -14.83 -8.01 -1.97
CA GLU A 87 -14.79 -8.93 -0.83
C GLU A 87 -13.36 -9.39 -0.52
N TYR A 88 -12.57 -9.71 -1.55
CA TYR A 88 -11.16 -10.07 -1.38
C TYR A 88 -10.33 -8.92 -0.83
N ILE A 89 -10.49 -7.71 -1.38
CA ILE A 89 -9.80 -6.52 -0.88
C ILE A 89 -10.17 -6.25 0.57
N ARG A 90 -11.45 -6.32 0.91
CA ARG A 90 -11.94 -6.18 2.29
C ARG A 90 -11.26 -7.18 3.22
N HIS A 91 -11.29 -8.46 2.84
CA HIS A 91 -10.64 -9.53 3.58
C HIS A 91 -9.15 -9.24 3.77
N ASP A 92 -8.45 -8.81 2.73
CA ASP A 92 -7.00 -8.62 2.76
C ASP A 92 -6.57 -7.37 3.53
N LEU A 93 -7.39 -6.30 3.52
CA LEU A 93 -7.19 -5.13 4.38
C LEU A 93 -7.30 -5.51 5.86
N ILE A 94 -8.27 -6.34 6.22
CA ILE A 94 -8.45 -6.87 7.59
C ILE A 94 -7.31 -7.83 7.94
N TYR A 95 -7.03 -8.81 7.07
CA TYR A 95 -5.96 -9.79 7.25
C TYR A 95 -4.59 -9.10 7.41
N GLY A 96 -4.37 -8.01 6.67
CA GLY A 96 -3.20 -7.14 6.77
C GLY A 96 -2.87 -6.73 8.21
N THR A 97 -3.88 -6.52 9.06
CA THR A 97 -3.67 -6.15 10.47
C THR A 97 -2.96 -7.22 11.30
N SER A 98 -3.00 -8.48 10.85
CA SER A 98 -2.26 -9.59 11.47
C SER A 98 -0.75 -9.42 11.32
N PHE A 99 -0.32 -8.43 10.53
CA PHE A 99 1.09 -8.09 10.33
C PHE A 99 1.50 -6.78 11.02
N ILE A 100 0.62 -6.19 11.85
CA ILE A 100 0.98 -5.07 12.71
C ILE A 100 1.66 -5.63 13.96
N ALA A 101 2.92 -5.31 14.16
CA ALA A 101 3.69 -5.84 15.28
C ALA A 101 4.93 -5.00 15.56
N TYR A 102 5.67 -5.41 16.59
CA TYR A 102 7.02 -4.90 16.83
C TYR A 102 8.00 -5.51 15.82
N ASP A 103 8.92 -4.70 15.32
CA ASP A 103 10.11 -5.19 14.63
C ASP A 103 11.22 -5.55 15.63
N ARG A 104 12.41 -5.89 15.11
CA ARG A 104 13.61 -6.24 15.90
C ARG A 104 14.20 -5.08 16.72
N PHE A 105 13.73 -3.86 16.49
CA PHE A 105 14.15 -2.64 17.16
C PHE A 105 13.07 -2.08 18.07
N GLU A 106 12.01 -2.86 18.30
CA GLU A 106 10.85 -2.46 19.08
C GLU A 106 10.08 -1.30 18.45
N HIS A 107 10.25 -1.06 17.14
CA HIS A 107 9.36 -0.19 16.37
C HIS A 107 8.05 -0.89 16.13
N PHE A 108 6.93 -0.19 16.33
CA PHE A 108 5.60 -0.74 16.12
C PHE A 108 5.06 -0.26 14.77
N GLY A 109 4.65 -1.17 13.90
CA GLY A 109 4.17 -0.75 12.59
C GLY A 109 3.59 -1.85 11.73
N TYR A 110 3.06 -1.42 10.60
CA TYR A 110 2.55 -2.26 9.53
C TYR A 110 3.71 -2.83 8.71
N ARG A 111 3.76 -4.15 8.60
CA ARG A 111 4.89 -4.86 8.00
C ARG A 111 4.72 -5.07 6.50
N PHE A 112 5.83 -5.03 5.77
CA PHE A 112 5.86 -5.40 4.36
C PHE A 112 5.83 -6.92 4.18
N GLN A 113 5.20 -7.45 3.13
CA GLN A 113 5.06 -8.89 2.94
C GLN A 113 5.66 -9.33 1.60
N TRP A 114 6.73 -10.13 1.67
CA TRP A 114 7.22 -10.93 0.54
C TRP A 114 6.90 -12.42 0.77
N GLY A 115 5.70 -12.83 0.34
CA GLY A 115 5.26 -14.22 0.48
C GLY A 115 4.93 -14.60 1.93
N ARG A 116 5.46 -15.75 2.39
CA ARG A 116 5.12 -16.33 3.71
C ARG A 116 5.96 -15.80 4.86
N TYR A 117 7.09 -15.17 4.53
CA TYR A 117 7.96 -14.56 5.53
C TYR A 117 7.69 -13.08 5.47
N PRO A 118 7.18 -12.51 6.54
CA PRO A 118 6.92 -11.09 6.49
C PRO A 118 8.30 -10.38 6.61
N ASP A 119 8.42 -9.10 6.23
CA ASP A 119 9.70 -8.38 6.17
C ASP A 119 9.50 -6.96 6.74
N TYR A 120 10.29 -6.57 7.75
CA TYR A 120 10.22 -5.23 8.34
C TYR A 120 11.17 -4.27 7.61
N GLY A 121 11.20 -4.37 6.29
CA GLY A 121 11.95 -3.42 5.50
C GLY A 121 13.42 -3.71 5.32
N ALA A 122 13.86 -4.97 5.37
CA ALA A 122 15.24 -5.29 5.04
C ALA A 122 15.64 -4.84 3.61
N GLY A 123 14.69 -4.55 2.72
CA GLY A 123 14.95 -4.47 1.30
C GLY A 123 15.38 -5.85 0.78
N GLY A 124 15.21 -6.11 -0.49
CA GLY A 124 15.55 -7.42 -1.06
C GLY A 124 16.96 -7.89 -0.67
N LEU A 125 17.07 -9.17 -0.34
CA LEU A 125 18.26 -10.02 -0.44
C LEU A 125 19.46 -9.67 0.47
N LEU A 126 19.58 -10.46 1.55
CA LEU A 126 20.78 -11.26 1.86
C LEU A 126 22.14 -10.57 1.58
N ASN A 127 22.62 -9.74 2.51
CA ASN A 127 24.02 -9.66 2.97
C ASN A 127 24.25 -8.32 3.68
N VAL A 128 23.97 -8.25 4.97
CA VAL A 128 24.54 -7.19 5.82
C VAL A 128 25.82 -7.77 6.43
N PRO A 129 27.02 -7.24 6.10
CA PRO A 129 28.26 -7.66 6.74
C PRO A 129 28.17 -7.56 8.28
N PRO A 130 28.81 -8.47 9.04
CA PRO A 130 28.71 -8.55 10.52
C PRO A 130 29.05 -7.26 11.28
N GLU A 131 29.78 -6.35 10.64
CA GLU A 131 30.31 -5.09 11.16
C GLU A 131 29.41 -3.86 10.91
N ASN A 132 28.28 -4.00 10.22
CA ASN A 132 27.41 -2.88 9.88
C ASN A 132 26.31 -2.63 10.93
N ALA A 133 26.13 -1.37 11.35
CA ALA A 133 25.14 -1.09 12.39
C ALA A 133 23.69 -1.21 11.91
N PRO A 134 22.76 -1.65 12.77
CA PRO A 134 21.56 -2.28 12.23
C PRO A 134 20.28 -1.43 12.13
N TYR A 135 20.25 -0.11 12.32
CA TYR A 135 18.99 0.66 12.29
C TYR A 135 18.25 0.50 10.97
N ASP A 136 16.93 0.35 11.05
CA ASP A 136 16.06 0.20 9.91
C ASP A 136 14.73 0.90 10.16
N MET A 137 14.63 2.14 9.68
CA MET A 137 13.38 2.90 9.58
C MET A 137 12.66 2.63 8.26
N ARG A 138 13.18 1.72 7.43
CA ARG A 138 12.74 1.59 6.06
C ARG A 138 11.31 1.06 6.11
N PHE A 139 10.45 1.67 5.31
CA PHE A 139 9.06 1.27 5.14
C PHE A 139 8.03 1.69 6.21
N LEU A 140 8.33 2.62 7.13
CA LEU A 140 7.24 3.18 7.97
C LEU A 140 6.15 3.90 7.16
N HIS A 141 6.48 4.43 5.97
CA HIS A 141 5.48 4.95 5.03
C HIS A 141 4.41 3.91 4.63
N LEU A 142 4.64 2.61 4.86
CA LEU A 142 3.62 1.58 4.68
C LEU A 142 2.46 1.71 5.65
N ASN A 143 2.68 2.26 6.85
CA ASN A 143 1.60 2.63 7.76
C ASN A 143 0.65 3.61 7.07
N ALA A 144 1.23 4.63 6.42
CA ALA A 144 0.47 5.67 5.73
C ALA A 144 -0.23 5.16 4.47
N THR A 145 0.43 4.32 3.65
CA THR A 145 -0.22 3.73 2.47
C THR A 145 -1.34 2.76 2.86
N TRP A 146 -1.20 2.01 3.95
CA TRP A 146 -2.26 1.15 4.46
C TRP A 146 -3.45 1.96 5.01
N ILE A 147 -3.19 3.01 5.79
CA ILE A 147 -4.24 3.96 6.24
C ILE A 147 -5.01 4.52 5.04
N LEU A 148 -4.29 4.94 4.00
CA LEU A 148 -4.89 5.47 2.80
C LEU A 148 -5.68 4.41 2.01
N ALA A 149 -5.16 3.19 1.88
CA ALA A 149 -5.85 2.09 1.20
C ALA A 149 -7.17 1.79 1.90
N LEU A 150 -7.18 1.73 3.23
CA LEU A 150 -8.38 1.50 4.02
C LEU A 150 -9.38 2.67 3.88
N ALA A 151 -8.91 3.92 3.96
CA ALA A 151 -9.77 5.08 3.76
C ALA A 151 -10.38 5.14 2.35
N THR A 152 -9.58 4.86 1.32
CA THR A 152 -10.04 4.80 -0.08
C THR A 152 -11.06 3.70 -0.27
N TYR A 153 -10.87 2.52 0.34
CA TYR A 153 -11.84 1.43 0.31
C TYR A 153 -13.16 1.84 0.96
N VAL A 154 -13.12 2.45 2.15
CA VAL A 154 -14.32 2.95 2.85
C VAL A 154 -15.05 4.01 2.02
N GLN A 155 -14.31 4.94 1.40
CA GLN A 155 -14.88 5.98 0.56
C GLN A 155 -15.56 5.42 -0.68
N ALA A 156 -14.89 4.49 -1.38
CA ALA A 156 -15.39 3.87 -2.61
C ALA A 156 -16.61 2.97 -2.35
N THR A 157 -16.54 2.10 -1.33
CA THR A 157 -17.56 1.08 -1.06
C THR A 157 -18.66 1.54 -0.12
N GLY A 158 -18.41 2.58 0.69
CA GLY A 158 -19.29 3.01 1.77
C GLY A 158 -19.32 2.05 2.97
N ASP A 159 -18.47 1.01 2.99
CA ASP A 159 -18.44 0.01 4.05
C ASP A 159 -17.72 0.54 5.31
N LEU A 160 -18.44 1.30 6.12
CA LEU A 160 -17.95 1.75 7.42
C LEU A 160 -17.75 0.60 8.42
N SER A 161 -18.42 -0.55 8.21
CA SER A 161 -18.36 -1.68 9.16
C SER A 161 -16.99 -2.35 9.19
N ILE A 162 -16.14 -2.11 8.18
CA ILE A 162 -14.75 -2.56 8.19
C ILE A 162 -13.96 -1.90 9.32
N LEU A 163 -14.27 -0.65 9.68
CA LEU A 163 -13.59 0.10 10.74
C LEU A 163 -13.83 -0.51 12.12
N ASP A 164 -15.00 -1.12 12.32
CA ASP A 164 -15.37 -1.85 13.54
C ASP A 164 -14.85 -3.30 13.55
N SER A 165 -14.08 -3.72 12.53
CA SER A 165 -13.56 -5.10 12.46
C SER A 165 -12.54 -5.32 13.57
N LYS A 166 -12.72 -6.39 14.33
CA LYS A 166 -11.83 -6.80 15.41
C LYS A 166 -11.53 -8.29 15.31
N HIS A 167 -10.34 -8.66 15.78
CA HIS A 167 -9.96 -10.05 15.90
C HIS A 167 -10.61 -10.69 17.12
N ALA A 168 -10.99 -11.96 16.99
CA ALA A 168 -11.32 -12.86 18.09
C ALA A 168 -10.55 -14.17 17.91
N TYR A 169 -9.66 -14.47 18.85
CA TYR A 169 -8.87 -15.70 18.80
C TYR A 169 -9.65 -16.89 19.35
N TRP A 170 -9.48 -18.05 18.73
CA TRP A 170 -10.13 -19.27 19.19
C TRP A 170 -9.64 -19.63 20.60
N VAL A 171 -10.56 -19.63 21.57
CA VAL A 171 -10.32 -20.03 22.95
C VAL A 171 -11.40 -20.99 23.41
N GLY A 172 -10.98 -22.10 24.01
CA GLY A 172 -11.88 -23.06 24.65
C GLY A 172 -11.48 -23.39 26.08
N THR A 173 -12.38 -24.04 26.81
CA THR A 173 -12.14 -24.61 28.14
C THR A 173 -12.61 -26.06 28.22
N ASP A 174 -12.34 -26.74 29.32
CA ASP A 174 -12.94 -28.04 29.68
C ASP A 174 -14.28 -27.91 30.44
N GLY A 175 -14.83 -26.70 30.55
CA GLY A 175 -16.17 -26.48 31.08
C GLY A 175 -17.25 -27.06 30.16
N GLU A 176 -18.41 -27.42 30.71
CA GLU A 176 -19.56 -27.97 29.95
C GLU A 176 -20.30 -26.94 29.07
N GLU A 177 -19.77 -25.73 28.96
CA GLU A 177 -20.31 -24.64 28.16
C GLU A 177 -20.03 -24.82 26.65
N PRO A 178 -20.85 -24.24 25.76
CA PRO A 178 -20.63 -24.34 24.33
C PRO A 178 -19.26 -23.76 23.91
N GLN A 179 -18.43 -24.59 23.31
CA GLN A 179 -17.09 -24.22 22.84
C GLN A 179 -17.08 -23.94 21.32
N PRO A 180 -16.21 -23.03 20.84
CA PRO A 180 -15.32 -22.20 21.64
C PRO A 180 -16.06 -21.07 22.37
N LEU A 181 -15.46 -20.57 23.44
CA LEU A 181 -15.95 -19.41 24.19
C LEU A 181 -15.89 -18.13 23.34
N VAL A 182 -14.80 -17.98 22.60
CA VAL A 182 -14.51 -16.84 21.71
C VAL A 182 -13.91 -17.36 20.41
N GLY A 183 -14.19 -16.70 19.28
CA GLY A 183 -13.64 -17.08 17.97
C GLY A 183 -14.36 -18.30 17.36
N LYS A 184 -15.70 -18.31 17.42
CA LYS A 184 -16.57 -19.39 16.89
C LYS A 184 -16.46 -19.57 15.38
N LYS A 185 -16.10 -18.51 14.66
CA LYS A 185 -15.86 -18.51 13.21
C LYS A 185 -14.38 -18.42 12.86
N ALA A 186 -13.49 -18.76 13.79
CA ALA A 186 -12.06 -18.60 13.58
C ALA A 186 -11.53 -19.57 12.52
N GLU A 187 -11.23 -19.02 11.35
CA GLU A 187 -10.65 -19.72 10.19
C GLU A 187 -9.40 -19.02 9.65
N GLY A 188 -9.22 -17.74 10.00
CA GLY A 188 -8.07 -16.93 9.65
C GLY A 188 -6.85 -17.21 10.54
N ARG A 189 -5.75 -16.51 10.24
CA ARG A 189 -4.47 -16.69 10.90
C ARG A 189 -3.94 -15.35 11.38
N ALA A 190 -3.91 -15.16 12.69
CA ALA A 190 -3.21 -14.04 13.31
C ALA A 190 -1.80 -14.49 13.67
N TYR A 191 -0.79 -13.95 13.00
CA TYR A 191 0.57 -14.42 13.19
C TYR A 191 1.18 -13.79 14.44
N LEU A 192 1.72 -14.66 15.29
CA LEU A 192 2.66 -14.28 16.32
C LEU A 192 4.00 -14.12 15.62
N LEU A 193 4.25 -12.89 15.19
CA LEU A 193 5.42 -12.58 14.40
C LEU A 193 6.68 -12.81 15.25
N PRO A 194 7.66 -13.61 14.77
CA PRO A 194 8.96 -13.70 15.41
C PRO A 194 9.62 -12.34 15.23
N ALA A 195 9.41 -11.44 16.18
CA ALA A 195 9.95 -10.10 16.09
C ALA A 195 11.44 -10.16 16.44
N GLY A 196 12.28 -10.47 15.45
CA GLY A 196 13.61 -9.87 15.34
C GLY A 196 14.82 -10.64 15.82
N ASP A 197 15.96 -10.29 15.23
CA ASP A 197 17.31 -10.60 15.73
C ASP A 197 17.55 -9.85 17.06
N VAL A 198 18.70 -10.12 17.67
CA VAL A 198 19.24 -9.33 18.77
C VAL A 198 19.25 -7.84 18.36
N ARG A 199 18.81 -6.94 19.26
CA ARG A 199 18.86 -5.48 19.10
C ARG A 199 20.21 -5.00 18.60
N LEU A 200 20.22 -3.75 18.14
CA LEU A 200 21.37 -3.00 17.60
C LEU A 200 22.61 -3.06 18.52
N ASP A 201 22.36 -3.10 19.83
CA ASP A 201 23.34 -3.21 20.91
C ASP A 201 23.68 -4.65 21.30
N LYS A 202 23.29 -5.62 20.48
CA LYS A 202 23.39 -7.06 20.73
C LYS A 202 22.72 -7.49 22.03
N LYS A 203 21.67 -6.79 22.48
CA LYS A 203 20.78 -7.24 23.56
C LYS A 203 19.49 -7.86 23.01
N ALA A 204 18.87 -8.76 23.76
CA ALA A 204 17.51 -9.18 23.43
C ALA A 204 16.57 -7.95 23.47
N PRO A 205 15.54 -7.88 22.62
CA PRO A 205 14.53 -6.84 22.74
C PRO A 205 13.84 -6.91 24.10
N GLU A 206 13.60 -5.74 24.68
CA GLU A 206 12.83 -5.55 25.90
C GLU A 206 11.34 -5.77 25.64
N LYS A 207 10.89 -5.51 24.41
CA LYS A 207 9.53 -5.77 23.95
C LYS A 207 9.49 -6.96 23.02
N VAL A 208 8.72 -7.96 23.39
CA VAL A 208 8.42 -9.14 22.57
C VAL A 208 6.99 -9.02 22.07
N HIS A 209 6.77 -9.38 20.80
CA HIS A 209 5.42 -9.40 20.27
C HIS A 209 4.67 -10.61 20.84
N THR A 210 3.48 -10.35 21.37
CA THR A 210 2.60 -11.35 21.97
C THR A 210 1.21 -11.25 21.36
N LEU A 211 0.48 -12.35 21.37
CA LEU A 211 -0.95 -12.35 21.06
C LEU A 211 -1.73 -12.72 22.31
N GLY A 212 -2.93 -12.21 22.48
CA GLY A 212 -3.76 -12.53 23.64
C GLY A 212 -5.25 -12.37 23.40
N GLN A 213 -6.05 -13.04 24.22
CA GLN A 213 -7.51 -12.97 24.14
C GLN A 213 -8.09 -12.97 25.55
N SER A 214 -8.90 -11.95 25.85
CA SER A 214 -9.77 -11.98 27.02
C SER A 214 -11.04 -12.77 26.68
N PHE A 215 -11.53 -13.59 27.62
CA PHE A 215 -12.73 -14.40 27.41
C PHE A 215 -13.55 -14.50 28.70
N LYS A 216 -14.85 -14.79 28.54
CA LYS A 216 -15.78 -15.03 29.64
C LYS A 216 -16.08 -16.53 29.76
N ALA A 217 -15.84 -17.10 30.94
CA ALA A 217 -16.28 -18.44 31.29
C ALA A 217 -17.59 -18.36 32.08
N GLU A 218 -18.61 -19.09 31.65
CA GLU A 218 -19.92 -19.20 32.30
C GLU A 218 -19.98 -20.42 33.25
N LYS A 219 -19.03 -21.34 33.12
CA LYS A 219 -18.85 -22.51 33.99
C LYS A 219 -17.46 -22.54 34.59
N SER A 220 -17.33 -23.28 35.69
CA SER A 220 -16.04 -23.51 36.30
C SER A 220 -15.22 -24.45 35.40
N PHE A 221 -13.91 -24.21 35.31
CA PHE A 221 -13.01 -24.93 34.40
C PHE A 221 -11.66 -25.18 35.07
N LYS A 222 -10.90 -26.15 34.55
CA LYS A 222 -9.55 -26.48 35.00
C LYS A 222 -8.54 -26.47 33.84
N ARG A 223 -9.01 -26.34 32.60
CA ARG A 223 -8.16 -26.32 31.41
C ARG A 223 -8.57 -25.19 30.48
N VAL A 224 -7.57 -24.53 29.91
CA VAL A 224 -7.73 -23.56 28.82
C VAL A 224 -7.11 -24.13 27.56
N GLU A 225 -7.76 -23.96 26.42
CA GLU A 225 -7.32 -24.48 25.13
C GLU A 225 -7.26 -23.37 24.09
N VAL A 226 -6.21 -23.40 23.28
CA VAL A 226 -6.05 -22.50 22.13
C VAL A 226 -5.71 -23.31 20.89
N ARG A 227 -6.02 -22.77 19.70
CA ARG A 227 -5.68 -23.42 18.42
C ARG A 227 -4.56 -22.66 17.73
N LEU A 228 -3.40 -23.30 17.64
CA LEU A 228 -2.18 -22.73 17.07
C LEU A 228 -1.73 -23.54 15.86
N GLY A 229 -0.99 -22.91 14.96
CA GLY A 229 -0.34 -23.60 13.86
C GLY A 229 0.98 -22.94 13.50
N THR A 230 1.70 -23.58 12.56
CA THR A 230 2.94 -23.04 12.01
C THR A 230 3.02 -23.31 10.52
N GLU A 231 3.56 -22.36 9.75
CA GLU A 231 3.80 -22.55 8.31
C GLU A 231 5.26 -22.91 8.00
N GLY A 232 6.13 -22.91 9.00
CA GLY A 232 7.54 -23.20 8.88
C GLY A 232 7.78 -24.63 8.48
N THR A 233 8.40 -24.85 7.33
CA THR A 233 8.66 -26.21 6.81
C THR A 233 10.04 -26.74 7.15
N LYS A 234 10.92 -25.90 7.70
CA LYS A 234 12.34 -26.23 7.92
C LYS A 234 12.60 -26.76 9.32
N GLU A 235 11.87 -26.28 10.31
CA GLU A 235 12.11 -26.53 11.73
C GLU A 235 10.82 -26.35 12.54
N ASP A 236 10.82 -26.90 13.75
CA ASP A 236 9.68 -26.82 14.66
C ASP A 236 9.59 -25.41 15.27
N ALA A 237 8.36 -24.93 15.47
CA ALA A 237 8.12 -23.69 16.20
C ALA A 237 7.98 -24.00 17.70
N SER A 238 8.44 -23.10 18.56
CA SER A 238 8.23 -23.24 20.00
C SER A 238 7.83 -21.92 20.64
N GLY A 239 7.02 -21.98 21.67
CA GLY A 239 6.53 -20.79 22.35
C GLY A 239 6.02 -21.11 23.73
N ARG A 240 5.41 -20.11 24.34
CA ARG A 240 4.80 -20.17 25.66
C ARG A 240 3.34 -19.77 25.57
N ILE A 241 2.48 -20.53 26.24
CA ILE A 241 1.10 -20.13 26.56
C ILE A 241 1.04 -19.77 28.04
N TRP A 242 0.32 -18.70 28.38
CA TRP A 242 0.04 -18.36 29.78
C TRP A 242 -1.41 -17.96 29.98
N PHE A 243 -1.85 -18.07 31.23
CA PHE A 243 -3.19 -17.74 31.70
C PHE A 243 -3.10 -16.77 32.89
N SER A 244 -3.99 -15.78 32.92
CA SER A 244 -4.09 -14.79 33.99
C SER A 244 -5.55 -14.29 34.14
N LYS A 245 -5.82 -13.48 35.16
CA LYS A 245 -7.14 -12.83 35.37
C LYS A 245 -7.36 -11.61 34.48
N SER A 246 -6.31 -11.02 33.94
CA SER A 246 -6.35 -9.81 33.12
C SER A 246 -5.11 -9.75 32.22
N PRO A 247 -5.16 -9.01 31.10
CA PRO A 247 -4.02 -8.85 30.19
C PRO A 247 -2.72 -8.41 30.91
N ASP A 248 -2.83 -7.45 31.84
CA ASP A 248 -1.69 -6.93 32.62
C ASP A 248 -1.44 -7.67 33.93
N GLY A 249 -2.16 -8.78 34.19
CA GLY A 249 -2.03 -9.54 35.43
C GLY A 249 -0.89 -10.54 35.37
N ASP A 250 -0.27 -10.83 36.52
CA ASP A 250 0.76 -11.87 36.63
C ASP A 250 0.22 -13.22 36.12
N PRO A 251 1.02 -14.01 35.37
CA PRO A 251 0.65 -15.35 34.98
C PRO A 251 0.34 -16.22 36.20
N ILE A 252 -0.85 -16.82 36.18
CA ILE A 252 -1.29 -17.80 37.19
C ILE A 252 -0.80 -19.19 36.80
N ALA A 253 -0.78 -19.48 35.51
CA ALA A 253 -0.22 -20.69 34.94
C ALA A 253 0.46 -20.37 33.61
N GLU A 254 1.55 -21.07 33.31
CA GLU A 254 2.23 -21.00 32.03
C GLU A 254 2.78 -22.37 31.64
N ARG A 255 2.90 -22.62 30.33
CA ARG A 255 3.54 -23.82 29.80
C ARG A 255 4.18 -23.53 28.46
N ASP A 256 5.35 -24.11 28.24
CA ASP A 256 5.95 -24.14 26.92
C ASP A 256 5.20 -25.12 26.00
N PHE A 257 5.25 -24.86 24.70
CA PHE A 257 4.72 -25.73 23.66
C PHE A 257 5.68 -25.81 22.47
N THR A 258 5.55 -26.88 21.69
CA THR A 258 6.25 -27.08 20.42
C THR A 258 5.25 -27.46 19.34
N LEU A 259 5.30 -26.79 18.20
CA LEU A 259 4.53 -27.11 16.99
C LEU A 259 5.50 -27.72 15.97
N PRO A 260 5.31 -29.00 15.56
CA PRO A 260 6.16 -29.59 14.55
C PRO A 260 6.14 -28.78 13.24
N LYS A 261 7.25 -28.79 12.50
CA LYS A 261 7.34 -28.10 11.21
C LYS A 261 6.24 -28.51 10.24
N GLY A 262 5.62 -27.54 9.59
CA GLY A 262 4.51 -27.71 8.66
C GLY A 262 3.27 -28.36 9.31
N SER A 263 3.20 -28.39 10.64
CA SER A 263 2.08 -28.99 11.33
C SER A 263 0.81 -28.19 11.07
N PRO A 264 -0.33 -28.89 10.81
CA PRO A 264 -1.62 -28.23 10.75
C PRO A 264 -1.99 -27.60 12.09
N ILE A 265 -3.17 -26.98 12.14
CA ILE A 265 -3.75 -26.43 13.37
C ILE A 265 -3.78 -27.53 14.45
N GLN A 266 -3.18 -27.25 15.60
CA GLN A 266 -3.16 -28.10 16.78
C GLN A 266 -3.82 -27.39 17.96
N THR A 267 -4.47 -28.16 18.82
CA THR A 267 -4.94 -27.67 20.12
C THR A 267 -3.81 -27.72 21.12
N VAL A 268 -3.49 -26.57 21.72
CA VAL A 268 -2.53 -26.44 22.82
C VAL A 268 -3.33 -26.16 24.09
N SER A 269 -3.33 -27.09 25.03
CA SER A 269 -4.09 -26.98 26.28
C SER A 269 -3.19 -26.63 27.46
N LEU A 270 -3.57 -25.71 28.33
CA LEU A 270 -2.90 -25.38 29.59
C LEU A 270 -3.75 -25.90 30.76
N GLU A 271 -3.21 -26.86 31.51
CA GLU A 271 -3.84 -27.39 32.72
C GLU A 271 -3.58 -26.44 33.89
N LEU A 272 -4.62 -26.14 34.67
CA LEU A 272 -4.54 -25.27 35.84
C LEU A 272 -4.48 -26.12 37.12
N GLU A 273 -3.79 -25.65 38.14
CA GLU A 273 -3.63 -26.42 39.40
C GLU A 273 -4.97 -26.57 40.14
N GLU A 274 -5.75 -25.50 40.14
CA GLU A 274 -7.07 -25.40 40.76
C GLU A 274 -8.19 -25.20 39.73
N THR A 275 -9.44 -25.37 40.17
CA THR A 275 -10.62 -25.06 39.37
C THR A 275 -10.94 -23.58 39.50
N PHE A 276 -11.08 -22.90 38.37
CA PHE A 276 -11.45 -21.49 38.30
C PHE A 276 -12.96 -21.38 38.14
N GLU A 277 -13.56 -20.44 38.88
CA GLU A 277 -15.00 -20.17 38.84
C GLU A 277 -15.42 -19.40 37.57
N PRO A 278 -16.72 -19.28 37.27
CA PRO A 278 -17.20 -18.41 36.19
C PRO A 278 -16.70 -16.97 36.36
N GLY A 279 -16.27 -16.34 35.27
CA GLY A 279 -15.66 -15.02 35.31
C GLY A 279 -14.99 -14.58 34.01
N MET A 280 -14.32 -13.43 34.07
CA MET A 280 -13.48 -12.92 32.98
C MET A 280 -12.02 -13.33 33.21
N TYR A 281 -11.39 -13.80 32.14
CA TYR A 281 -10.02 -14.31 32.15
C TYR A 281 -9.26 -13.92 30.90
N PHE A 282 -7.96 -14.16 30.91
CA PHE A 282 -7.06 -13.88 29.79
C PHE A 282 -6.16 -15.07 29.51
N VAL A 283 -5.93 -15.33 28.22
CA VAL A 283 -4.92 -16.27 27.73
C VAL A 283 -4.03 -15.56 26.71
N GLY A 284 -2.72 -15.75 26.82
CA GLY A 284 -1.75 -15.19 25.91
C GLY A 284 -0.77 -16.23 25.36
N ILE A 285 -0.17 -15.90 24.22
CA ILE A 285 0.91 -16.67 23.60
C ILE A 285 2.10 -15.79 23.22
N GLN A 286 3.29 -16.38 23.32
CA GLN A 286 4.56 -15.76 22.97
C GLN A 286 5.42 -16.75 22.19
N ASP A 287 6.14 -16.28 21.16
CA ASP A 287 7.13 -17.08 20.44
C ASP A 287 8.46 -17.03 21.20
N HIS A 288 9.07 -18.20 21.46
CA HIS A 288 10.39 -18.26 22.08
C HIS A 288 11.49 -17.66 21.23
N ASP A 289 11.29 -17.64 19.91
CA ASP A 289 12.22 -17.07 18.95
C ASP A 289 11.97 -15.59 18.69
N SER A 290 10.91 -15.01 19.26
CA SER A 290 10.72 -13.56 19.26
C SER A 290 11.94 -12.91 19.92
N GLY A 291 12.61 -12.03 19.18
CA GLY A 291 13.81 -11.33 19.62
C GLY A 291 15.12 -12.09 19.47
N LYS A 292 15.11 -13.30 18.90
CA LYS A 292 16.30 -14.13 18.72
C LYS A 292 16.71 -14.37 17.28
N ARG A 293 15.81 -14.23 16.30
CA ARG A 293 16.12 -14.50 14.90
C ARG A 293 15.22 -13.77 13.91
N TYR A 294 15.80 -13.56 12.72
CA TYR A 294 15.16 -12.85 11.62
C TYR A 294 14.06 -13.66 10.92
N PHE A 295 14.32 -14.95 10.67
CA PHE A 295 13.35 -15.89 10.10
C PHE A 295 13.15 -17.04 11.06
N GLY A 296 11.89 -17.32 11.37
CA GLY A 296 11.47 -18.49 12.12
C GLY A 296 10.30 -19.20 11.44
N PRO A 297 9.88 -20.35 11.97
CA PRO A 297 8.79 -21.14 11.43
C PRO A 297 7.43 -20.42 11.50
N GLY A 298 7.32 -19.30 12.22
CA GLY A 298 6.13 -18.45 12.31
C GLY A 298 4.99 -19.17 13.01
N ILE A 299 4.64 -18.73 14.21
CA ILE A 299 3.47 -19.24 14.93
C ILE A 299 2.27 -18.38 14.51
N TYR A 300 1.10 -18.99 14.36
CA TYR A 300 -0.15 -18.26 14.23
C TYR A 300 -1.21 -18.81 15.18
N TRP A 301 -2.06 -17.92 15.69
CA TRP A 301 -3.29 -18.25 16.38
C TRP A 301 -4.44 -18.24 15.38
N VAL A 302 -5.26 -19.29 15.40
CA VAL A 302 -6.48 -19.34 14.60
C VAL A 302 -7.46 -18.26 15.08
N ALA A 303 -7.88 -17.39 14.17
CA ALA A 303 -8.59 -16.16 14.48
C ALA A 303 -9.82 -15.97 13.58
N ASP A 304 -10.90 -15.46 14.16
CA ASP A 304 -11.97 -14.78 13.43
C ASP A 304 -11.53 -13.33 13.26
N LEU A 305 -11.08 -12.97 12.05
CA LEU A 305 -10.42 -11.69 11.78
C LEU A 305 -11.41 -10.54 11.63
N ASP A 306 -12.70 -10.83 11.41
CA ASP A 306 -13.78 -9.85 11.34
C ASP A 306 -14.91 -10.24 12.30
N SER A 307 -14.54 -10.41 13.56
CA SER A 307 -15.45 -10.96 14.53
C SER A 307 -16.52 -9.95 14.95
N LYS A 308 -17.77 -10.38 14.85
CA LYS A 308 -18.94 -9.66 15.38
C LYS A 308 -19.36 -10.20 16.76
N GLU A 309 -18.52 -11.02 17.39
CA GLU A 309 -18.77 -11.52 18.74
C GLU A 309 -18.73 -10.40 19.78
N ASP A 310 -19.59 -10.53 20.78
CA ASP A 310 -19.56 -9.70 21.99
C ASP A 310 -18.44 -10.18 22.93
N ALA A 311 -17.21 -10.05 22.46
CA ALA A 311 -15.98 -10.33 23.19
C ALA A 311 -15.06 -9.11 23.13
N PRO A 312 -14.21 -8.90 24.16
CA PRO A 312 -13.14 -7.92 24.08
C PRO A 312 -12.27 -8.20 22.85
N PRO A 313 -11.81 -7.16 22.11
CA PRO A 313 -10.92 -7.35 20.97
C PRO A 313 -9.71 -8.18 21.35
N ALA A 314 -9.19 -8.99 20.42
CA ALA A 314 -7.95 -9.68 20.66
C ALA A 314 -6.76 -8.71 20.78
N MET A 315 -5.83 -9.03 21.65
CA MET A 315 -4.60 -8.30 21.86
C MET A 315 -3.54 -8.73 20.84
N SER A 316 -2.86 -7.76 20.23
CA SER A 316 -1.71 -7.96 19.35
C SER A 316 -0.61 -6.99 19.74
N GLY A 317 0.43 -7.50 20.39
CA GLY A 317 1.44 -6.70 21.08
C GLY A 317 0.81 -5.85 22.19
N PRO A 318 1.07 -4.53 22.22
CA PRO A 318 0.54 -3.63 23.25
C PRO A 318 -0.91 -3.21 22.97
N PHE A 319 -1.49 -3.65 21.85
CA PHE A 319 -2.70 -3.07 21.30
C PHE A 319 -3.89 -4.01 21.44
N GLN A 320 -5.02 -3.45 21.87
CA GLN A 320 -6.32 -4.09 21.91
C GLN A 320 -7.37 -3.08 21.41
N GLY A 321 -8.03 -3.38 20.29
CA GLY A 321 -8.99 -2.47 19.65
C GLY A 321 -9.45 -2.98 18.30
N ASP A 322 -10.30 -2.18 17.65
CA ASP A 322 -10.79 -2.43 16.29
C ASP A 322 -9.82 -1.91 15.21
N LEU A 323 -10.28 -1.88 13.96
CA LEU A 323 -9.47 -1.46 12.84
C LEU A 323 -9.21 0.05 12.84
N HIS A 324 -10.18 0.86 13.26
CA HIS A 324 -10.05 2.30 13.37
C HIS A 324 -9.04 2.70 14.46
N ASP A 325 -9.10 2.04 15.62
CA ASP A 325 -8.13 2.20 16.68
C ASP A 325 -6.69 1.86 16.19
N ARG A 326 -6.54 0.83 15.33
CA ARG A 326 -5.26 0.50 14.68
C ARG A 326 -4.79 1.60 13.74
N MET A 327 -5.68 2.18 12.93
CA MET A 327 -5.34 3.30 12.05
C MET A 327 -4.79 4.48 12.86
N LYS A 328 -5.49 4.86 13.95
CA LYS A 328 -5.06 5.93 14.86
C LYS A 328 -3.69 5.62 15.46
N LEU A 329 -3.48 4.41 15.95
CA LEU A 329 -2.18 3.98 16.50
C LEU A 329 -1.05 4.07 15.46
N LEU A 330 -1.27 3.57 14.23
CA LEU A 330 -0.27 3.62 13.17
C LEU A 330 0.03 5.06 12.73
N PHE A 331 -0.99 5.93 12.70
CA PHE A 331 -0.83 7.34 12.39
C PHE A 331 -0.05 8.08 13.48
N ASP A 332 -0.40 7.88 14.75
CA ASP A 332 0.29 8.49 15.88
C ASP A 332 1.74 7.99 15.96
N TYR A 333 1.98 6.71 15.63
CA TYR A 333 3.34 6.18 15.52
C TYR A 333 4.16 6.90 14.45
N LEU A 334 3.58 7.14 13.27
CA LEU A 334 4.23 7.96 12.23
C LEU A 334 4.57 9.35 12.77
N TYR A 335 3.57 10.03 13.35
CA TYR A 335 3.72 11.38 13.87
C TYR A 335 4.87 11.48 14.88
N GLU A 336 4.93 10.56 15.83
CA GLU A 336 5.91 10.56 16.93
C GLU A 336 7.32 10.15 16.48
N HIS A 337 7.44 9.22 15.53
CA HIS A 337 8.71 8.53 15.27
C HIS A 337 9.36 8.84 13.92
N THR A 338 8.66 9.41 12.93
CA THR A 338 9.26 9.74 11.63
C THR A 338 9.71 11.19 11.51
N GLY A 339 9.94 11.88 12.63
CA GLY A 339 10.41 13.26 12.66
C GLY A 339 9.33 14.32 12.35
N VAL A 340 8.14 13.88 11.92
CA VAL A 340 6.98 14.73 11.66
C VAL A 340 6.65 15.63 12.85
N LYS A 341 6.58 15.11 14.07
CA LYS A 341 6.29 15.94 15.25
C LYS A 341 7.23 17.13 15.43
N ARG A 342 8.47 17.03 14.93
CA ARG A 342 9.48 18.08 15.06
C ARG A 342 9.51 19.01 13.85
N GLU A 343 9.36 18.48 12.65
CA GLU A 343 9.60 19.21 11.40
C GLU A 343 8.36 19.30 10.48
N ASN A 344 7.24 18.72 10.89
CA ASN A 344 6.04 18.46 10.08
C ASN A 344 6.33 17.63 8.81
N LEU A 345 7.53 17.06 8.70
CA LEU A 345 7.99 16.32 7.55
C LEU A 345 8.47 14.95 7.97
N SER A 346 7.94 13.90 7.34
CA SER A 346 8.42 12.55 7.56
C SER A 346 9.80 12.39 6.92
N HIS A 347 10.78 12.03 7.72
CA HIS A 347 12.17 11.82 7.31
C HIS A 347 12.82 10.75 8.17
N TYR A 348 13.99 10.29 7.75
CA TYR A 348 14.82 9.40 8.55
C TYR A 348 15.51 10.21 9.66
N GLN A 349 15.92 9.65 10.80
CA GLN A 349 16.71 10.44 11.77
C GLN A 349 18.22 10.17 11.55
N ASP A 350 19.07 11.20 11.63
CA ASP A 350 20.53 11.06 11.54
C ASP A 350 21.11 10.60 12.89
N ASP A 351 20.95 9.31 13.20
CA ASP A 351 21.36 8.76 14.49
C ASP A 351 22.83 8.30 14.49
N ARG A 352 23.75 9.26 14.34
CA ARG A 352 25.21 9.03 14.25
C ARG A 352 25.79 8.25 15.42
N GLU A 353 25.18 8.37 16.59
CA GLU A 353 25.59 7.67 17.82
C GLU A 353 25.54 6.15 17.67
N TYR A 354 24.77 5.65 16.70
CA TYR A 354 24.63 4.23 16.46
C TYR A 354 25.36 3.71 15.23
N ASN A 355 26.24 4.50 14.62
CA ASN A 355 27.12 4.07 13.53
C ASN A 355 26.39 3.43 12.34
N VAL A 356 25.19 3.93 12.00
CA VAL A 356 24.41 3.46 10.84
C VAL A 356 25.31 3.50 9.59
N PRO A 357 25.52 2.37 8.89
CA PRO A 357 26.44 2.29 7.75
C PRO A 357 26.13 3.35 6.71
N GLN A 358 27.15 3.82 5.99
CA GLN A 358 26.97 4.79 4.90
C GLN A 358 25.91 4.29 3.88
N GLN A 359 25.90 2.98 3.60
CA GLN A 359 24.93 2.29 2.75
C GLN A 359 23.49 2.20 3.33
N LYS A 360 23.21 2.85 4.46
CA LYS A 360 21.88 3.01 5.07
C LYS A 360 21.65 4.43 5.57
N SER A 361 22.57 5.35 5.27
CA SER A 361 22.70 6.65 5.94
C SER A 361 22.08 7.82 5.17
N GLY A 362 21.14 7.54 4.26
CA GLY A 362 20.56 8.58 3.44
C GLY A 362 21.52 9.18 2.39
N ARG A 363 22.68 8.56 2.14
CA ARG A 363 23.73 8.98 1.19
C ARG A 363 23.81 8.03 -0.02
N VAL A 364 24.67 8.34 -0.98
CA VAL A 364 25.04 7.46 -2.12
C VAL A 364 25.45 6.07 -1.60
N ASP A 365 25.17 5.03 -2.39
CA ASP A 365 25.32 3.62 -2.02
C ASP A 365 24.34 3.12 -0.95
N SER A 366 23.26 3.87 -0.67
CA SER A 366 22.25 3.47 0.30
C SER A 366 21.29 2.38 -0.20
N MET A 367 20.76 1.59 0.74
CA MET A 367 19.67 0.67 0.45
C MET A 367 18.40 1.43 0.07
N GLN A 368 17.69 0.87 -0.91
CA GLN A 368 16.45 1.40 -1.42
C GLN A 368 15.31 1.14 -0.43
N ASN A 369 14.41 2.11 -0.29
CA ASN A 369 13.49 2.17 0.85
C ASN A 369 12.02 1.91 0.49
N SER A 370 11.73 1.48 -0.73
CA SER A 370 10.37 1.17 -1.19
C SER A 370 10.39 0.00 -2.18
N PHE A 371 9.21 -0.51 -2.53
CA PHE A 371 9.06 -1.48 -3.62
C PHE A 371 9.49 -0.90 -4.98
N TRP A 372 9.37 0.40 -5.16
CA TRP A 372 9.90 1.14 -6.31
C TRP A 372 11.41 1.27 -6.29
N GLU A 373 12.09 0.56 -5.38
CA GLU A 373 13.52 0.62 -5.19
C GLU A 373 13.99 2.10 -5.12
N CYS A 374 13.17 2.94 -4.47
CA CYS A 374 13.34 4.39 -4.38
C CYS A 374 14.66 4.76 -3.70
N LEU A 375 15.17 5.96 -4.00
CA LEU A 375 16.33 6.52 -3.32
C LEU A 375 16.16 6.51 -1.80
N GLY A 376 17.04 5.86 -1.05
CA GLY A 376 17.11 6.04 0.40
C GLY A 376 17.85 7.33 0.79
N GLY A 377 17.12 8.43 1.03
CA GLY A 377 17.69 9.71 1.49
C GLY A 377 17.68 9.88 3.01
N GLY A 378 18.24 10.98 3.52
CA GLY A 378 17.95 11.42 4.89
C GLY A 378 16.55 12.02 4.94
N TYR A 379 16.32 13.00 4.07
CA TYR A 379 14.99 13.42 3.65
C TYR A 379 14.68 12.77 2.31
N ASP A 380 13.68 11.90 2.28
CA ASP A 380 13.24 11.15 1.11
C ASP A 380 11.86 11.67 0.69
N ALA A 381 11.76 12.23 -0.51
CA ALA A 381 10.53 12.84 -1.00
C ALA A 381 9.42 11.81 -1.26
N PHE A 382 9.76 10.55 -1.53
CA PHE A 382 8.78 9.48 -1.67
C PHE A 382 8.23 9.04 -0.33
N ALA A 383 9.09 8.77 0.66
CA ALA A 383 8.62 8.38 1.99
C ALA A 383 7.84 9.52 2.67
N ALA A 384 8.25 10.78 2.45
CA ALA A 384 7.63 11.94 3.05
C ALA A 384 6.18 12.18 2.59
N LEU A 385 5.88 11.99 1.30
CA LEU A 385 4.57 12.34 0.74
C LEU A 385 3.42 11.50 1.34
N TRP A 386 3.73 10.28 1.79
CA TRP A 386 2.70 9.38 2.31
C TRP A 386 2.13 9.86 3.64
N TYR A 387 2.91 10.54 4.48
CA TYR A 387 2.37 11.13 5.71
C TYR A 387 1.30 12.18 5.41
N ASN A 388 1.53 13.04 4.42
CA ASN A 388 0.57 14.03 3.95
C ASN A 388 -0.73 13.37 3.47
N ALA A 389 -0.60 12.30 2.67
CA ALA A 389 -1.74 11.52 2.20
C ALA A 389 -2.51 10.85 3.35
N ALA A 390 -1.80 10.33 4.37
CA ALA A 390 -2.41 9.75 5.56
C ALA A 390 -3.16 10.79 6.40
N CYS A 391 -2.67 12.04 6.49
CA CYS A 391 -3.41 13.11 7.16
C CYS A 391 -4.77 13.36 6.48
N THR A 392 -4.80 13.37 5.14
CA THR A 392 -6.05 13.51 4.38
C THR A 392 -6.98 12.32 4.63
N ALA A 393 -6.46 11.09 4.54
CA ALA A 393 -7.22 9.88 4.79
C ALA A 393 -7.84 9.84 6.21
N MET A 394 -7.06 10.19 7.25
CA MET A 394 -7.55 10.24 8.62
C MET A 394 -8.60 11.35 8.82
N ALA A 395 -8.41 12.52 8.20
CA ALA A 395 -9.41 13.59 8.23
C ALA A 395 -10.75 13.18 7.61
N ASP A 396 -10.69 12.48 6.46
CA ASP A 396 -11.88 12.01 5.76
C ASP A 396 -12.61 10.93 6.57
N ILE A 397 -11.89 9.98 7.16
CA ILE A 397 -12.48 8.97 8.04
C ILE A 397 -13.10 9.61 9.29
N ALA A 398 -12.41 10.54 9.95
CA ALA A 398 -12.96 11.24 11.11
C ALA A 398 -14.25 12.00 10.74
N THR A 399 -14.27 12.67 9.58
CA THR A 399 -15.48 13.33 9.06
C THR A 399 -16.62 12.33 8.84
N ARG A 400 -16.33 11.18 8.22
CA ARG A 400 -17.30 10.10 7.99
C ARG A 400 -17.89 9.52 9.29
N LEU A 401 -17.10 9.50 10.35
CA LEU A 401 -17.51 9.07 11.69
C LEU A 401 -18.20 10.18 12.51
N GLY A 402 -18.26 11.42 11.97
CA GLY A 402 -18.81 12.58 12.68
C GLY A 402 -17.88 13.15 13.76
N ASP A 403 -16.61 12.76 13.76
CA ASP A 403 -15.59 13.26 14.68
C ASP A 403 -14.98 14.56 14.14
N THR A 404 -15.64 15.68 14.43
CA THR A 404 -15.23 16.99 13.94
C THR A 404 -13.90 17.47 14.52
N GLU A 405 -13.52 16.99 15.71
CA GLU A 405 -12.28 17.40 16.38
C GLU A 405 -11.08 16.74 15.70
N ASP A 406 -11.12 15.42 15.53
CA ASP A 406 -10.07 14.69 14.83
C ASP A 406 -10.00 15.10 13.35
N ALA A 407 -11.14 15.29 12.68
CA ALA A 407 -11.18 15.77 11.30
C ALA A 407 -10.41 17.09 11.14
N LYS A 408 -10.66 18.05 12.04
CA LYS A 408 -9.94 19.32 12.04
C LYS A 408 -8.46 19.14 12.36
N ARG A 409 -8.11 18.34 13.36
CA ARG A 409 -6.72 18.06 13.75
C ARG A 409 -5.93 17.53 12.57
N TYR A 410 -6.44 16.52 11.87
CA TYR A 410 -5.76 15.91 10.74
C TYR A 410 -5.67 16.83 9.52
N GLN A 411 -6.67 17.68 9.29
CA GLN A 411 -6.59 18.74 8.28
C GLN A 411 -5.50 19.78 8.59
N ASP A 412 -5.40 20.22 9.84
CA ASP A 412 -4.35 21.16 10.25
C ASP A 412 -2.96 20.54 10.10
N LEU A 413 -2.79 19.25 10.47
CA LEU A 413 -1.54 18.50 10.25
C LEU A 413 -1.18 18.36 8.77
N ARG A 414 -2.17 18.09 7.91
CA ARG A 414 -1.98 18.04 6.46
C ARG A 414 -1.39 19.35 5.93
N VAL A 415 -1.97 20.50 6.29
CA VAL A 415 -1.49 21.81 5.83
C VAL A 415 -0.02 22.02 6.21
N LEU A 416 0.34 21.73 7.46
CA LEU A 416 1.72 21.83 7.94
C LEU A 416 2.66 20.89 7.18
N ALA A 417 2.22 19.67 6.90
CA ALA A 417 3.01 18.69 6.16
C ALA A 417 3.18 19.06 4.68
N ASP A 418 2.15 19.59 4.03
CA ASP A 418 2.20 20.06 2.65
C ASP A 418 3.18 21.23 2.52
N ASP A 419 3.13 22.19 3.44
CA ASP A 419 4.06 23.32 3.50
C ASP A 419 5.51 22.86 3.71
N ALA A 420 5.75 21.94 4.66
CA ALA A 420 7.07 21.42 4.94
C ALA A 420 7.65 20.63 3.76
N TYR A 421 6.83 19.81 3.09
CA TYR A 421 7.22 19.07 1.89
C TYR A 421 7.62 20.03 0.76
N ASN A 422 6.78 21.03 0.50
CA ASN A 422 7.01 22.06 -0.51
C ASN A 422 8.29 22.85 -0.23
N GLN A 423 8.50 23.27 1.00
CA GLN A 423 9.70 24.00 1.39
C GLN A 423 10.98 23.16 1.24
N LYS A 424 10.91 21.87 1.56
CA LYS A 424 12.10 21.01 1.59
C LYS A 424 12.53 20.55 0.21
N PHE A 425 11.58 20.12 -0.62
CA PHE A 425 11.91 19.38 -1.84
C PHE A 425 11.73 20.18 -3.14
N TRP A 426 10.98 21.29 -3.13
CA TRP A 426 10.76 22.07 -4.35
C TRP A 426 12.06 22.75 -4.79
N THR A 427 12.47 22.51 -6.04
CA THR A 427 13.70 23.03 -6.61
C THR A 427 13.50 23.54 -8.02
N THR A 428 14.50 24.25 -8.54
CA THR A 428 14.58 24.73 -9.91
C THR A 428 15.81 24.13 -10.58
N VAL A 429 15.62 23.62 -11.80
CA VAL A 429 16.66 22.97 -12.60
C VAL A 429 16.72 23.59 -13.98
N GLU A 430 17.90 23.55 -14.60
CA GLU A 430 18.11 23.95 -15.99
C GLU A 430 18.26 22.70 -16.86
N GLU A 431 17.36 22.52 -17.82
CA GLU A 431 17.40 21.45 -18.82
C GLU A 431 17.19 22.07 -20.21
N ASN A 432 18.07 21.78 -21.17
CA ASN A 432 17.96 22.28 -22.55
C ASN A 432 17.79 23.81 -22.68
N GLU A 433 18.61 24.59 -21.95
CA GLU A 433 18.52 26.06 -21.92
C GLU A 433 17.16 26.59 -21.43
N LYS A 434 16.38 25.76 -20.73
CA LYS A 434 15.11 26.11 -20.12
C LYS A 434 15.14 25.83 -18.63
N THR A 435 14.53 26.74 -17.90
CA THR A 435 14.27 26.60 -16.47
C THR A 435 13.00 25.80 -16.23
N PHE A 436 13.10 24.79 -15.36
CA PHE A 436 11.98 23.98 -14.89
C PHE A 436 11.96 23.95 -13.36
N SER A 437 10.79 23.72 -12.78
CA SER A 437 10.64 23.51 -11.34
C SER A 437 9.94 22.19 -11.07
N ARG A 438 10.46 21.45 -10.09
CA ARG A 438 9.99 20.12 -9.68
C ARG A 438 10.46 19.80 -8.27
N TYR A 439 9.94 18.73 -7.68
CA TYR A 439 10.48 18.15 -6.45
C TYR A 439 11.74 17.34 -6.73
N THR A 440 12.77 17.54 -5.92
CA THR A 440 13.96 16.68 -5.85
C THR A 440 13.60 15.33 -5.20
N GLY A 441 14.35 14.27 -5.52
CA GLY A 441 14.08 12.94 -5.01
C GLY A 441 14.49 12.76 -3.55
N ALA A 442 15.66 13.26 -3.19
CA ALA A 442 16.20 13.11 -1.84
C ALA A 442 17.16 14.24 -1.45
N ILE A 443 17.36 14.41 -0.15
CA ILE A 443 18.44 15.20 0.43
C ILE A 443 19.14 14.33 1.47
N ASP A 444 20.46 14.18 1.36
CA ASP A 444 21.24 13.37 2.29
C ASP A 444 21.54 14.11 3.61
N TRP A 445 22.15 13.41 4.57
CA TRP A 445 22.52 14.00 5.87
C TRP A 445 23.63 15.04 5.82
N ASP A 446 24.32 15.17 4.70
CA ASP A 446 25.27 16.26 4.47
C ASP A 446 24.58 17.47 3.81
N GLY A 447 23.27 17.40 3.58
CA GLY A 447 22.47 18.44 2.96
C GLY A 447 22.59 18.48 1.43
N LYS A 448 23.22 17.48 0.81
CA LYS A 448 23.32 17.41 -0.65
C LYS A 448 22.02 16.86 -1.22
N SER A 449 21.46 17.62 -2.16
CA SER A 449 20.27 17.22 -2.91
C SER A 449 20.62 16.26 -4.05
N TRP A 450 19.78 15.24 -4.21
CA TRP A 450 19.88 14.19 -5.21
C TRP A 450 18.61 14.19 -6.05
N ASP A 451 18.69 14.87 -7.19
CA ASP A 451 17.61 14.98 -8.15
C ASP A 451 17.93 14.15 -9.40
N PHE A 452 17.17 13.07 -9.59
CA PHE A 452 17.22 12.27 -10.82
C PHE A 452 15.99 12.49 -11.71
N GLY A 453 15.22 13.55 -11.46
CA GLY A 453 14.01 13.88 -12.21
C GLY A 453 12.92 12.82 -12.07
N PHE A 454 12.55 12.48 -10.83
CA PHE A 454 11.50 11.50 -10.54
C PHE A 454 10.13 12.00 -10.97
N THR A 455 9.69 11.63 -12.17
CA THR A 455 8.38 12.03 -12.70
C THR A 455 7.26 11.47 -11.83
N TYR A 456 7.43 10.22 -11.35
CA TYR A 456 6.41 9.57 -10.52
C TYR A 456 6.21 10.30 -9.19
N TYR A 457 7.28 10.68 -8.47
CA TYR A 457 7.12 11.39 -7.19
C TYR A 457 6.40 12.73 -7.38
N ASN A 458 6.74 13.43 -8.46
CA ASN A 458 6.14 14.71 -8.81
C ASN A 458 4.65 14.57 -9.16
N LEU A 459 4.31 13.57 -9.98
CA LEU A 459 2.93 13.28 -10.34
C LEU A 459 2.12 12.79 -9.14
N GLU A 460 2.68 11.91 -8.30
CA GLU A 460 2.03 11.41 -7.08
C GLU A 460 1.76 12.56 -6.10
N ALA A 461 2.75 13.44 -5.84
CA ALA A 461 2.56 14.60 -4.98
C ALA A 461 1.48 15.56 -5.53
N ALA A 462 1.41 15.75 -6.85
CA ALA A 462 0.40 16.58 -7.48
C ALA A 462 -1.01 15.95 -7.44
N ASP A 463 -1.12 14.64 -7.68
CA ASP A 463 -2.39 13.88 -7.64
C ASP A 463 -3.00 13.92 -6.24
N ARG A 464 -2.14 13.76 -5.22
CA ARG A 464 -2.53 13.83 -3.79
C ARG A 464 -2.75 15.24 -3.26
N GLY A 465 -2.52 16.26 -4.10
CA GLY A 465 -2.80 17.65 -3.75
C GLY A 465 -1.81 18.27 -2.77
N ILE A 466 -0.58 17.73 -2.68
CA ILE A 466 0.54 18.31 -1.94
C ILE A 466 1.09 19.51 -2.71
N ALA A 467 1.19 19.36 -4.04
CA ALA A 467 1.59 20.45 -4.91
C ALA A 467 0.49 21.52 -5.01
N SER A 468 0.87 22.78 -4.86
CA SER A 468 -0.02 23.90 -5.19
C SER A 468 -0.40 23.85 -6.68
N PRO A 469 -1.53 24.48 -7.09
CA PRO A 469 -1.92 24.51 -8.50
C PRO A 469 -0.84 25.05 -9.44
N THR A 470 0.02 25.97 -8.98
CA THR A 470 1.14 26.48 -9.79
C THR A 470 2.24 25.44 -9.91
N GLN A 471 2.67 24.83 -8.81
CA GLN A 471 3.67 23.76 -8.84
C GLN A 471 3.24 22.57 -9.70
N ALA A 472 1.98 22.15 -9.60
CA ALA A 472 1.44 21.09 -10.44
C ALA A 472 1.49 21.43 -11.95
N ARG A 473 1.23 22.69 -12.31
CA ARG A 473 1.39 23.17 -13.69
C ARG A 473 2.85 23.23 -14.13
N ASP A 474 3.76 23.61 -13.24
CA ASP A 474 5.20 23.65 -13.52
C ASP A 474 5.76 22.23 -13.72
N ILE A 475 5.29 21.26 -12.94
CA ILE A 475 5.58 19.83 -13.12
C ILE A 475 5.12 19.36 -14.50
N LEU A 476 3.85 19.61 -14.88
CA LEU A 476 3.34 19.22 -16.19
C LEU A 476 4.05 19.93 -17.35
N TRP A 477 4.40 21.21 -17.17
CA TRP A 477 5.21 21.97 -18.12
C TRP A 477 6.59 21.32 -18.32
N TRP A 478 7.21 20.87 -17.24
CA TRP A 478 8.45 20.10 -17.28
C TRP A 478 8.25 18.76 -17.99
N LEU A 479 7.23 17.97 -17.67
CA LEU A 479 6.98 16.70 -18.37
C LEU A 479 6.80 16.87 -19.89
N ASP A 480 6.14 17.94 -20.33
CA ASP A 480 5.91 18.20 -21.76
C ASP A 480 7.16 18.67 -22.52
N ARG A 481 8.17 19.25 -21.84
CA ARG A 481 9.24 20.03 -22.49
C ARG A 481 10.65 19.79 -21.97
N GLY A 482 10.76 19.09 -20.86
CA GLY A 482 12.02 18.62 -20.29
C GLY A 482 12.59 17.47 -21.11
N GLN A 483 13.72 16.95 -20.65
CA GLN A 483 14.44 15.90 -21.36
C GLN A 483 14.83 14.77 -20.41
N TRP A 484 15.29 13.67 -21.00
CA TRP A 484 15.88 12.55 -20.26
C TRP A 484 17.33 12.34 -20.68
N THR A 485 18.12 11.83 -19.74
CA THR A 485 19.57 11.72 -19.83
C THR A 485 20.03 10.36 -19.30
N ARG A 486 20.61 9.56 -20.19
CA ARG A 486 21.11 8.21 -19.85
C ARG A 486 22.58 8.21 -19.39
N ASP A 487 23.46 8.85 -20.15
CA ASP A 487 24.93 8.80 -19.93
C ASP A 487 25.54 10.21 -19.98
N ASN A 488 24.91 11.21 -19.35
CA ASN A 488 25.17 12.65 -19.55
C ASN A 488 25.01 13.13 -21.01
N GLN A 489 24.50 12.25 -21.89
CA GLN A 489 24.01 12.58 -23.21
C GLN A 489 22.50 12.72 -23.12
N THR A 490 21.99 13.87 -23.56
CA THR A 490 20.57 14.14 -23.60
C THR A 490 19.96 13.59 -24.87
N TRP A 491 18.83 12.90 -24.75
CA TRP A 491 18.17 12.23 -25.88
C TRP A 491 16.74 12.75 -26.05
N ASN A 492 16.35 12.97 -27.31
CA ASN A 492 15.03 13.40 -27.81
C ASN A 492 14.50 14.75 -27.28
N ASP A 493 13.48 15.27 -27.98
CA ASP A 493 12.93 16.62 -27.76
C ASP A 493 11.89 16.70 -26.61
N HIS A 494 11.50 15.57 -25.98
CA HIS A 494 10.59 15.55 -24.81
C HIS A 494 10.63 14.23 -24.01
N ILE A 495 10.26 14.29 -22.71
CA ILE A 495 10.30 13.17 -21.74
C ILE A 495 9.47 11.94 -22.18
N TYR A 496 8.28 12.14 -22.74
CA TYR A 496 7.39 11.02 -23.11
C TYR A 496 7.91 10.14 -24.26
N SER A 497 8.91 10.60 -25.02
CA SER A 497 9.40 9.94 -26.25
C SER A 497 9.95 8.53 -26.06
N ILE A 498 10.22 8.10 -24.83
CA ILE A 498 10.74 6.76 -24.53
C ILE A 498 9.62 5.72 -24.67
N TRP A 499 8.46 6.02 -24.10
CA TRP A 499 7.40 5.03 -23.90
C TRP A 499 6.10 5.40 -24.58
N ASP A 500 5.88 6.68 -24.88
CA ASP A 500 4.67 7.31 -25.42
C ASP A 500 3.37 7.11 -24.63
N ILE A 501 3.28 6.10 -23.76
CA ILE A 501 2.14 5.82 -22.88
C ILE A 501 2.25 6.54 -21.53
N ALA A 502 3.45 6.65 -20.98
CA ALA A 502 3.71 7.24 -19.67
C ALA A 502 5.09 7.91 -19.65
N ALA A 503 5.31 8.79 -18.68
CA ALA A 503 6.64 9.30 -18.41
C ALA A 503 7.53 8.20 -17.78
N PRO A 504 8.85 8.18 -18.00
CA PRO A 504 9.74 7.28 -17.28
C PRO A 504 9.73 7.62 -15.78
N PHE A 505 9.90 6.64 -14.90
CA PHE A 505 9.92 6.82 -13.45
C PHE A 505 10.84 7.96 -13.00
N ASN A 506 12.02 8.05 -13.61
CA ASN A 506 13.01 9.11 -13.46
C ASN A 506 13.60 9.50 -14.82
N THR A 507 13.97 10.75 -15.02
CA THR A 507 14.52 11.24 -16.31
C THR A 507 16.04 11.20 -16.38
N ILE A 508 16.75 11.06 -15.26
CA ILE A 508 18.22 11.01 -15.20
C ILE A 508 18.65 9.67 -14.62
N ASN A 509 19.63 9.02 -15.24
CA ASN A 509 20.19 7.77 -14.75
C ASN A 509 20.61 7.86 -13.27
N ASN A 510 20.04 6.98 -12.44
CA ASN A 510 20.30 6.89 -11.00
C ASN A 510 21.15 5.67 -10.62
N GLU A 511 21.89 5.07 -11.57
CA GLU A 511 22.75 3.88 -11.32
C GLU A 511 23.77 4.11 -10.20
N THR A 512 24.19 5.36 -9.98
CA THR A 512 25.11 5.72 -8.90
C THR A 512 24.46 5.61 -7.51
N TRP A 513 23.14 5.43 -7.44
CA TRP A 513 22.38 5.30 -6.21
C TRP A 513 21.77 3.90 -6.01
N ILE A 514 21.44 3.18 -7.08
CA ILE A 514 20.80 1.86 -6.99
C ILE A 514 21.81 0.80 -6.51
N GLY A 515 21.61 0.29 -5.29
CA GLY A 515 22.52 -0.68 -4.66
C GLY A 515 22.08 -2.15 -4.65
N ILE A 516 20.79 -2.48 -4.81
CA ILE A 516 20.26 -3.83 -4.44
C ILE A 516 19.99 -4.75 -5.63
N THR A 517 19.40 -4.27 -6.73
CA THR A 517 19.06 -5.11 -7.90
C THR A 517 20.20 -5.31 -8.89
N GLY A 518 21.41 -4.89 -8.51
CA GLY A 518 22.50 -4.68 -9.45
C GLY A 518 22.29 -3.36 -10.19
N THR A 519 23.39 -2.75 -10.65
CA THR A 519 23.34 -1.55 -11.48
C THR A 519 22.80 -1.90 -12.87
N LEU A 520 21.48 -2.04 -12.97
CA LEU A 520 20.83 -2.17 -14.27
C LEU A 520 20.89 -0.81 -14.97
N PRO A 521 21.33 -0.76 -16.24
CA PRO A 521 21.39 0.49 -17.00
C PRO A 521 20.04 1.20 -17.06
N TYR A 522 20.07 2.51 -17.31
CA TYR A 522 18.87 3.29 -17.59
C TYR A 522 17.99 2.61 -18.66
N MET A 523 16.67 2.57 -18.42
CA MET A 523 15.64 1.85 -19.19
C MET A 523 15.75 0.33 -19.17
N HIS A 524 16.46 -0.27 -18.21
CA HIS A 524 16.50 -1.73 -18.08
C HIS A 524 15.77 -2.23 -16.82
N VAL A 525 15.29 -1.30 -15.98
CA VAL A 525 14.51 -1.56 -14.77
C VAL A 525 13.52 -0.42 -14.53
N LEU A 526 12.37 -0.74 -13.94
CA LEU A 526 11.28 0.22 -13.65
C LEU A 526 11.76 1.43 -12.86
N THR A 527 12.74 1.23 -11.99
CA THR A 527 13.21 2.18 -10.98
C THR A 527 14.34 3.08 -11.51
N ASN A 528 14.77 2.83 -12.76
CA ASN A 528 15.78 3.59 -13.47
C ASN A 528 15.41 3.73 -14.96
N GLY A 529 14.55 4.68 -15.29
CA GLY A 529 14.14 5.02 -16.67
C GLY A 529 13.03 4.16 -17.27
N GLY A 530 12.58 3.12 -16.56
CA GLY A 530 11.40 2.35 -16.94
C GLY A 530 10.09 3.09 -16.65
N THR A 531 8.94 2.48 -16.94
CA THR A 531 7.62 3.11 -16.71
C THR A 531 6.51 2.10 -16.38
N ARG A 532 5.35 2.61 -15.97
CA ARG A 532 4.16 1.83 -15.58
C ARG A 532 2.85 2.56 -15.91
N MET A 533 1.75 1.83 -15.88
CA MET A 533 0.41 2.38 -16.18
C MET A 533 -0.12 3.33 -15.10
N ASP A 534 0.27 3.14 -13.84
CA ASP A 534 -0.10 4.06 -12.76
C ASP A 534 0.54 5.44 -12.91
N ILE A 535 1.75 5.54 -13.47
CA ILE A 535 2.35 6.83 -13.83
C ILE A 535 1.49 7.56 -14.88
N ALA A 536 0.99 6.85 -15.90
CA ALA A 536 0.03 7.42 -16.83
C ALA A 536 -1.29 7.81 -16.14
N ALA A 537 -1.74 7.01 -15.18
CA ALA A 537 -2.94 7.27 -14.40
C ALA A 537 -2.84 8.63 -13.67
N ARG A 538 -1.73 8.85 -12.93
CA ARG A 538 -1.47 10.12 -12.24
C ARG A 538 -1.31 11.30 -13.21
N ASP A 539 -0.66 11.09 -14.35
CA ASP A 539 -0.53 12.13 -15.39
C ASP A 539 -1.91 12.61 -15.89
N LEU A 540 -2.81 11.68 -16.21
CA LEU A 540 -4.15 12.01 -16.68
C LEU A 540 -4.97 12.76 -15.61
N THR A 541 -4.97 12.29 -14.36
CA THR A 541 -5.73 12.94 -13.28
C THR A 541 -5.20 14.34 -12.99
N VAL A 542 -3.88 14.52 -12.91
CA VAL A 542 -3.23 15.81 -12.66
C VAL A 542 -3.48 16.79 -13.80
N ARG A 543 -3.42 16.35 -15.07
CA ARG A 543 -3.77 17.20 -16.23
C ARG A 543 -5.21 17.68 -16.19
N ALA A 544 -6.16 16.78 -15.92
CA ALA A 544 -7.57 17.14 -15.84
C ALA A 544 -7.82 18.15 -14.71
N LYS A 545 -7.13 17.98 -13.57
CA LYS A 545 -7.27 18.83 -12.39
C LYS A 545 -6.67 20.23 -12.59
N TYR A 546 -5.44 20.33 -13.10
CA TYR A 546 -4.65 21.57 -13.05
C TYR A 546 -4.43 22.29 -14.39
N LEU A 547 -4.65 21.63 -15.53
CA LEU A 547 -4.60 22.26 -16.86
C LEU A 547 -6.00 22.40 -17.44
N SER A 548 -6.48 21.38 -18.15
CA SER A 548 -7.81 21.35 -18.74
C SER A 548 -8.17 19.91 -19.09
N ILE A 549 -9.47 19.69 -19.28
CA ILE A 549 -9.95 18.41 -19.77
C ILE A 549 -9.46 18.13 -21.20
N ASP A 550 -9.33 19.16 -22.05
CA ASP A 550 -8.77 19.03 -23.39
C ASP A 550 -7.31 18.55 -23.36
N ASN A 551 -6.50 19.12 -22.47
CA ASN A 551 -5.10 18.71 -22.34
C ASN A 551 -4.97 17.26 -21.87
N MET A 552 -5.79 16.86 -20.89
CA MET A 552 -5.89 15.45 -20.48
C MET A 552 -6.36 14.57 -21.64
N HIS A 553 -7.39 14.98 -22.39
CA HIS A 553 -7.94 14.21 -23.49
C HIS A 553 -6.91 13.99 -24.62
N GLU A 554 -6.13 15.01 -24.98
CA GLU A 554 -5.01 14.86 -25.93
C GLU A 554 -3.97 13.84 -25.44
N ARG A 555 -3.62 13.88 -24.15
CA ARG A 555 -2.70 12.90 -23.56
C ARG A 555 -3.32 11.49 -23.59
N MET A 556 -4.61 11.38 -23.29
CA MET A 556 -5.34 10.11 -23.36
C MET A 556 -5.37 9.53 -24.78
N LYS A 557 -5.53 10.36 -25.82
CA LYS A 557 -5.41 9.90 -27.22
C LYS A 557 -4.06 9.26 -27.51
N ARG A 558 -2.97 9.80 -26.94
CA ARG A 558 -1.62 9.20 -27.04
C ARG A 558 -1.51 7.87 -26.29
N VAL A 559 -2.05 7.80 -25.07
CA VAL A 559 -2.14 6.56 -24.29
C VAL A 559 -2.88 5.49 -25.07
N LEU A 560 -4.05 5.81 -25.64
CA LEU A 560 -4.84 4.88 -26.44
C LEU A 560 -4.14 4.47 -27.74
N GLY A 561 -3.48 5.41 -28.42
CA GLY A 561 -2.69 5.11 -29.61
C GLY A 561 -1.59 4.10 -29.31
N ARG A 562 -0.94 4.23 -28.16
CA ARG A 562 0.10 3.30 -27.68
C ARG A 562 -0.46 1.99 -27.14
N PHE A 563 -1.65 2.01 -26.55
CA PHE A 563 -2.41 0.84 -26.10
C PHE A 563 -2.90 0.00 -27.27
N SER A 564 -3.29 0.62 -28.38
CA SER A 564 -3.66 -0.06 -29.63
C SER A 564 -2.48 -0.78 -30.30
N SER A 565 -1.25 -0.61 -29.81
CA SER A 565 -0.08 -1.33 -30.30
C SER A 565 -0.15 -2.84 -29.97
N PRO A 566 0.24 -3.73 -30.90
CA PRO A 566 0.35 -5.17 -30.69
C PRO A 566 1.65 -5.50 -29.94
N ASP A 567 1.84 -4.95 -28.74
CA ASP A 567 3.03 -5.19 -27.93
C ASP A 567 2.71 -5.50 -26.45
N ARG A 568 3.74 -5.42 -25.59
CA ARG A 568 3.74 -5.92 -24.20
C ARG A 568 2.62 -5.32 -23.33
N LEU A 569 2.04 -4.19 -23.71
CA LEU A 569 1.10 -3.43 -22.88
C LEU A 569 -0.28 -4.09 -22.76
N THR A 570 -0.74 -4.84 -23.76
CA THR A 570 -2.10 -5.40 -23.82
C THR A 570 -2.15 -6.92 -23.71
N GLY A 571 -1.10 -7.55 -23.18
CA GLY A 571 -1.06 -9.01 -22.99
C GLY A 571 -0.75 -9.81 -24.26
N GLY A 572 -0.31 -9.15 -25.34
CA GLY A 572 0.16 -9.83 -26.55
C GLY A 572 1.49 -10.56 -26.33
N ARG A 573 1.46 -11.87 -26.09
CA ARG A 573 2.62 -12.71 -26.42
C ARG A 573 2.78 -12.68 -27.94
N THR A 574 3.95 -12.27 -28.45
CA THR A 574 4.44 -12.90 -29.69
C THR A 574 4.67 -14.37 -29.34
N TYR A 575 3.78 -15.19 -29.87
CA TYR A 575 3.71 -16.63 -29.72
C TYR A 575 5.00 -17.26 -30.29
N ASP A 576 6.01 -17.46 -29.44
CA ASP A 576 7.06 -18.49 -29.56
C ASP A 576 7.98 -18.45 -28.31
N ASP A 577 7.47 -18.93 -27.16
CA ASP A 577 8.34 -19.50 -26.11
C ASP A 577 8.03 -21.00 -25.99
N PRO A 578 8.83 -21.88 -26.60
CA PRO A 578 8.65 -23.33 -26.55
C PRO A 578 8.96 -23.94 -25.17
N GLY A 579 9.25 -23.12 -24.14
CA GLY A 579 9.67 -23.58 -22.82
C GLY A 579 8.59 -23.61 -21.73
N GLY A 580 7.45 -22.94 -21.91
CA GLY A 580 6.35 -22.96 -20.93
C GLY A 580 6.68 -22.40 -19.53
N ARG A 581 7.66 -21.49 -19.40
CA ARG A 581 8.14 -20.99 -18.10
C ARG A 581 7.67 -19.55 -17.86
N GLY A 582 6.43 -19.38 -17.40
CA GLY A 582 6.00 -18.10 -16.82
C GLY A 582 6.89 -17.74 -15.63
N ARG A 583 7.74 -16.72 -15.77
CA ARG A 583 8.54 -16.17 -14.67
C ARG A 583 8.35 -14.67 -14.59
N TRP A 584 8.70 -14.14 -13.42
CA TRP A 584 8.96 -12.73 -13.17
C TRP A 584 10.19 -12.32 -13.97
N HIS A 585 10.09 -11.30 -14.81
CA HIS A 585 11.14 -10.98 -15.75
C HIS A 585 12.19 -10.07 -15.11
N PHE A 586 13.23 -10.68 -14.53
CA PHE A 586 14.56 -10.08 -14.41
C PHE A 586 15.45 -10.71 -15.52
N GLY A 587 15.08 -10.53 -16.80
CA GLY A 587 15.71 -11.23 -17.93
C GLY A 587 15.37 -12.73 -18.02
N THR A 588 15.44 -13.47 -19.13
CA THR A 588 15.24 -13.25 -20.56
C THR A 588 14.67 -14.58 -21.16
N PRO A 589 13.92 -14.70 -22.29
CA PRO A 589 14.01 -15.94 -23.05
C PRO A 589 15.33 -16.00 -23.80
N ASN A 590 15.80 -14.83 -24.23
CA ASN A 590 17.21 -14.55 -24.48
C ASN A 590 17.64 -13.07 -24.37
N GLU A 591 16.76 -12.03 -24.43
CA GLU A 591 16.80 -10.77 -23.59
C GLU A 591 15.39 -10.14 -23.33
N ASP A 592 14.88 -10.16 -22.08
CA ASP A 592 13.53 -9.72 -21.65
C ASP A 592 13.64 -8.80 -20.43
N ARG A 593 13.55 -7.48 -20.64
CA ARG A 593 13.92 -6.47 -19.63
C ARG A 593 12.68 -5.89 -18.93
N ALA A 594 12.86 -5.51 -17.66
CA ALA A 594 11.83 -5.00 -16.75
C ALA A 594 11.62 -3.49 -16.92
N ASP A 595 11.56 -3.01 -18.15
CA ASP A 595 11.61 -1.59 -18.49
C ASP A 595 10.21 -0.95 -18.62
N ILE A 596 9.18 -1.77 -18.83
CA ILE A 596 7.79 -1.35 -18.76
C ILE A 596 6.93 -2.39 -18.05
N GLU A 597 6.08 -1.94 -17.14
CA GLU A 597 5.05 -2.75 -16.51
C GLU A 597 3.68 -2.37 -17.10
N GLY A 598 3.00 -3.33 -17.73
CA GLY A 598 1.68 -3.17 -18.32
C GLY A 598 0.68 -4.18 -17.78
N PHE A 599 -0.38 -4.46 -18.54
CA PHE A 599 -1.45 -5.36 -18.10
C PHE A 599 -1.07 -6.85 -18.24
N ARG A 600 0.20 -7.18 -18.47
CA ARG A 600 0.72 -8.54 -18.48
C ARG A 600 1.19 -8.97 -17.09
N GLU A 601 1.65 -8.03 -16.29
CA GLU A 601 2.34 -8.26 -15.02
C GLU A 601 1.38 -8.21 -13.84
N ILE A 602 1.54 -9.12 -12.86
CA ILE A 602 0.55 -9.48 -11.81
C ILE A 602 0.19 -8.37 -10.81
N PHE A 603 0.61 -7.13 -11.06
CA PHE A 603 0.51 -6.06 -10.10
C PHE A 603 -0.79 -5.27 -10.26
N PRO A 604 -1.54 -5.08 -9.17
CA PRO A 604 -2.84 -4.43 -9.22
C PRO A 604 -2.76 -2.97 -9.69
N GLN A 605 -1.64 -2.27 -9.50
CA GLN A 605 -1.45 -0.86 -9.89
C GLN A 605 -1.70 -0.61 -11.38
N ASN A 606 -1.49 -1.62 -12.24
CA ASN A 606 -1.68 -1.42 -13.66
C ASN A 606 -3.15 -1.13 -14.01
N GLY A 607 -4.09 -1.65 -13.21
CA GLY A 607 -5.51 -1.35 -13.30
C GLY A 607 -5.89 0.09 -12.91
N VAL A 608 -5.01 0.83 -12.21
CA VAL A 608 -5.31 2.20 -11.77
C VAL A 608 -5.50 3.14 -12.96
N LEU A 609 -4.89 2.85 -14.11
CA LEU A 609 -5.13 3.61 -15.33
C LEU A 609 -6.61 3.55 -15.76
N ALA A 610 -7.27 2.40 -15.61
CA ALA A 610 -8.69 2.26 -15.94
C ALA A 610 -9.57 3.18 -15.09
N THR A 611 -9.34 3.20 -13.77
CA THR A 611 -10.12 4.05 -12.86
C THR A 611 -9.77 5.52 -13.00
N ALA A 612 -8.50 5.85 -13.25
CA ALA A 612 -8.06 7.22 -13.49
C ALA A 612 -8.72 7.87 -14.71
N ILE A 613 -9.02 7.12 -15.77
CA ILE A 613 -9.74 7.65 -16.94
C ILE A 613 -11.12 8.16 -16.53
N VAL A 614 -11.89 7.32 -15.84
CA VAL A 614 -13.23 7.69 -15.34
C VAL A 614 -13.12 8.88 -14.40
N ARG A 615 -12.15 8.85 -13.47
CA ARG A 615 -11.92 9.93 -12.52
C ARG A 615 -11.57 11.25 -13.19
N ALA A 616 -10.74 11.22 -14.22
CA ALA A 616 -10.29 12.41 -14.94
C ALA A 616 -11.43 13.08 -15.73
N TYR A 617 -12.27 12.30 -16.43
CA TYR A 617 -13.41 12.87 -17.16
C TYR A 617 -14.49 13.41 -16.22
N LEU A 618 -14.87 12.65 -15.21
CA LEU A 618 -15.93 13.02 -14.27
C LEU A 618 -15.48 14.05 -13.22
N GLY A 619 -14.18 14.35 -13.12
CA GLY A 619 -13.63 15.16 -12.04
C GLY A 619 -13.96 14.55 -10.68
N TRP A 620 -13.79 13.23 -10.57
CA TRP A 620 -14.18 12.40 -9.43
C TRP A 620 -13.20 12.58 -8.28
N GLU A 621 -13.69 13.08 -7.15
CA GLU A 621 -12.94 13.22 -5.91
C GLU A 621 -13.76 12.65 -4.75
N TYR A 622 -13.11 11.82 -3.93
CA TYR A 622 -13.64 11.42 -2.63
C TYR A 622 -13.19 12.43 -1.57
N ASP A 623 -14.07 12.67 -0.60
CA ASP A 623 -13.71 13.29 0.67
C ASP A 623 -14.55 12.72 1.83
N GLY A 624 -14.35 13.27 3.02
CA GLY A 624 -15.10 12.91 4.21
C GLY A 624 -16.63 13.05 4.11
N GLU A 625 -17.16 13.83 3.17
CA GLU A 625 -18.61 14.04 2.98
C GLU A 625 -19.20 13.08 1.94
N GLY A 626 -18.38 12.53 1.05
CA GLY A 626 -18.80 11.57 0.04
C GLY A 626 -18.08 11.72 -1.28
N LEU A 627 -18.82 11.51 -2.37
CA LEU A 627 -18.31 11.63 -3.74
C LEU A 627 -18.70 12.99 -4.33
N LYS A 628 -17.69 13.72 -4.82
CA LYS A 628 -17.85 14.94 -5.59
C LYS A 628 -17.48 14.69 -7.05
N LEU A 629 -18.37 15.09 -7.95
CA LEU A 629 -18.13 15.07 -9.39
C LEU A 629 -18.06 16.50 -9.92
N ARG A 630 -17.04 16.78 -10.72
CA ARG A 630 -16.85 18.04 -11.43
C ARG A 630 -16.64 17.78 -12.92
N PRO A 631 -17.65 17.21 -13.61
CA PRO A 631 -17.50 16.74 -14.97
C PRO A 631 -17.14 17.90 -15.89
N ARG A 632 -16.18 17.67 -16.79
CA ARG A 632 -15.83 18.59 -17.87
C ARG A 632 -15.85 17.82 -19.17
N VAL A 633 -16.41 18.41 -20.21
CA VAL A 633 -16.51 17.81 -21.55
C VAL A 633 -15.36 18.35 -22.39
N PRO A 634 -14.47 17.50 -22.95
CA PRO A 634 -13.53 17.92 -23.97
C PRO A 634 -14.24 18.62 -25.13
N SER A 635 -13.58 19.61 -25.72
CA SER A 635 -14.08 20.37 -26.86
C SER A 635 -14.36 19.53 -28.11
N ASP A 636 -13.71 18.36 -28.23
CA ASP A 636 -13.96 17.37 -29.28
C ASP A 636 -15.33 16.67 -29.12
N PHE A 637 -15.95 16.73 -27.94
CA PHE A 637 -17.18 16.01 -27.61
C PHE A 637 -18.36 16.95 -27.39
N SER A 638 -19.53 16.54 -27.86
CA SER A 638 -20.81 17.12 -27.46
C SER A 638 -21.31 16.54 -26.14
N GLU A 639 -21.05 15.25 -25.91
CA GLU A 639 -21.41 14.54 -24.68
C GLU A 639 -20.51 13.31 -24.48
N TYR A 640 -20.44 12.84 -23.24
CA TYR A 640 -19.94 11.51 -22.92
C TYR A 640 -20.77 10.91 -21.79
N THR A 641 -20.79 9.58 -21.73
CA THR A 641 -21.54 8.82 -20.73
C THR A 641 -20.60 7.78 -20.12
N PHE A 642 -20.63 7.67 -18.79
CA PHE A 642 -20.13 6.52 -18.06
C PHE A 642 -21.33 5.88 -17.36
N GLU A 643 -21.49 4.56 -17.50
CA GLU A 643 -22.55 3.78 -16.85
C GLU A 643 -21.94 2.64 -16.05
N ASP A 644 -22.70 2.16 -15.07
CA ASP A 644 -22.35 0.99 -14.25
C ASP A 644 -21.07 1.22 -13.43
N ILE A 645 -20.91 2.45 -12.93
CA ILE A 645 -19.80 2.81 -12.06
C ILE A 645 -20.17 2.54 -10.61
N GLY A 646 -19.42 1.67 -9.93
CA GLY A 646 -19.63 1.35 -8.54
C GLY A 646 -19.34 2.53 -7.62
N TYR A 647 -20.26 2.79 -6.67
CA TYR A 647 -20.05 3.71 -5.57
C TYR A 647 -20.98 3.43 -4.39
N SER A 648 -20.44 3.33 -3.19
CA SER A 648 -21.19 3.28 -1.93
C SER A 648 -22.32 2.23 -1.91
N GLY A 649 -22.09 1.05 -2.50
CA GLY A 649 -23.09 -0.02 -2.57
C GLY A 649 -24.09 0.09 -3.73
N ALA A 650 -23.91 1.05 -4.65
CA ALA A 650 -24.75 1.27 -5.83
C ALA A 650 -23.95 1.29 -7.15
N LEU A 651 -24.67 1.24 -8.27
CA LEU A 651 -24.17 1.58 -9.61
C LEU A 651 -24.71 2.95 -10.02
N LEU A 652 -23.83 3.79 -10.57
CA LEU A 652 -24.14 5.13 -11.08
C LEU A 652 -24.37 5.14 -12.59
#